data_AF-A0A1C2DJ10-F1
#
_entry.id   AF-A0A1C2DJ10-F1
#
_cell.length_a   1.000
_cell.length_b   1.000
_cell.length_c   1.000
_cell.angle_alpha   90.00
_cell.angle_beta   90.00
_cell.angle_gamma   90.00
#
_symmetry.space_group_name_H-M   'P 1'
#
loop_
_entity.id
_entity.type
_entity.pdbx_description
1 polymer ?
#
loop_
_entity_poly.entity_id
_entity_poly.type
_entity_poly.pdbx_seq_one_letter_code
_entity_poly.pdbx_strand_id
1 'polypeptide(L)'
;MTSQVGLRGAELAWHEWFLSAHGVQYPVGRPTPATWLVTGGRGSGKTRLGAEWATALARCLPPFAEFGNRYDRIALVGETLGDAREVMVEGPSGILTIAREDRPRFEPTRRRLLWPSGAVAQLFSSEDPESLRGPQFSAAWCDELGCPATDKGPNQPNVFPDPKSVESAAPYFSDGSRSDIAQRRFIEAHLQHWDAAGPGFQQAWNPVSPAYGGRMLDLSRIYLWAWDARPFPAFPQRADVWSDGVNWERGHWLNGRLASPDLGALINAVLADHGLPAADVSGADGVVHGYVVDDPSSARASLEPLVDLFDLTVIEQADGLVFRQAGQAGAAVSVTELVLDDDRPAVETMRVPDQQLPAEALLAFRDPFSDYQSATARFARQGAAGARQQVQSFSGVLEKGQGQALAEDWLRRTWYERETIGFSVAMPDDALAPGAVVTLPASGNPSEFLVTGVEDGLVCRVSARQIARGAVPRWRSVVPRPPVPPVIVSGRPHAVFLDLPAGVGEGSLHDQLRVAVWQKPWRTQALSASPETTGFTARAMVAKSAVLGRLTAPLAPGFEGRIDRAGAIFVELFDRQAESISVAQMLNGANAAAVRSTVGVWEVLQFQQATEIEPQLWRLSGLLRGQLGTSDAMAAGAAEGADFVLLDDAVVPAGLRSSEVGLVLNWRVGPTGLDGSGLNVAESTAVGGQRAALPLAPVHLRARRAGADVVFSWIRRGRVDADGWDASDIPLGEAVEQYRVEIAAPGGMPVRTVVTAEPRWLYEAAMIVADFTAPPAAIDVTVRQFSVTAGWGVPVSKRLSIA
;
A
#
# COMPACT_ATOMS: atom_id res chain seq x y z
N MET A 1 29.39 29.40 -44.07
CA MET A 1 30.57 28.65 -44.54
C MET A 1 30.44 27.22 -44.02
N THR A 2 30.01 26.31 -44.88
CA THR A 2 29.88 24.87 -44.62
C THR A 2 31.28 24.24 -44.62
N SER A 3 31.84 23.97 -43.44
CA SER A 3 32.99 23.06 -43.35
C SER A 3 32.47 21.65 -43.63
N GLN A 4 33.00 21.02 -44.69
CA GLN A 4 32.83 19.60 -44.91
C GLN A 4 33.42 18.86 -43.71
N VAL A 5 32.56 18.30 -42.88
CA VAL A 5 32.93 17.24 -41.94
C VAL A 5 33.32 16.05 -42.82
N GLY A 6 34.61 15.92 -43.15
CA GLY A 6 35.12 14.84 -44.00
C GLY A 6 34.76 13.46 -43.44
N LEU A 7 34.98 12.38 -44.21
CA LEU A 7 34.65 10.99 -43.81
C LEU A 7 35.05 10.66 -42.36
N ARG A 8 36.23 11.11 -41.93
CA ARG A 8 36.72 10.95 -40.55
C ARG A 8 35.87 11.68 -39.51
N GLY A 9 35.38 12.89 -39.83
CA GLY A 9 34.47 13.64 -38.97
C GLY A 9 33.05 13.05 -38.89
N ALA A 10 32.60 12.37 -39.95
CA ALA A 10 31.35 11.63 -39.96
C ALA A 10 31.47 10.30 -39.17
N GLU A 11 32.60 9.62 -39.29
CA GLU A 11 32.97 8.46 -38.45
C GLU A 11 33.12 8.84 -36.97
N LEU A 12 33.75 9.97 -36.69
CA LEU A 12 33.90 10.57 -35.36
C LEU A 12 32.54 10.81 -34.69
N ALA A 13 31.61 11.45 -35.41
CA ALA A 13 30.25 11.65 -34.93
C ALA A 13 29.52 10.31 -34.71
N TRP A 14 29.84 9.27 -35.51
CA TRP A 14 29.27 7.92 -35.41
C TRP A 14 29.60 7.19 -34.10
N HIS A 15 30.65 7.62 -33.39
CA HIS A 15 31.12 6.98 -32.16
C HIS A 15 30.93 7.84 -30.90
N GLU A 16 30.31 9.01 -31.02
CA GLU A 16 30.01 9.88 -29.88
C GLU A 16 28.90 9.35 -28.98
N TRP A 17 28.92 9.76 -27.71
CA TRP A 17 27.87 9.42 -26.75
C TRP A 17 26.48 9.77 -27.31
N PHE A 18 26.34 10.87 -28.06
CA PHE A 18 25.10 11.27 -28.73
C PHE A 18 24.36 10.12 -29.45
N LEU A 19 25.09 9.22 -30.14
CA LEU A 19 24.45 8.12 -30.89
C LEU A 19 24.14 6.88 -30.05
N SER A 20 24.77 6.75 -28.89
CA SER A 20 24.44 5.73 -27.89
C SER A 20 23.49 6.23 -26.80
N ALA A 21 23.25 7.55 -26.74
CA ALA A 21 22.36 8.17 -25.78
C ALA A 21 20.91 7.88 -26.17
N HIS A 22 20.06 7.62 -25.17
CA HIS A 22 18.62 7.60 -25.42
C HIS A 22 18.18 9.00 -25.88
N GLY A 23 17.21 9.11 -26.78
CA GLY A 23 16.78 10.42 -27.29
C GLY A 23 16.30 11.41 -26.22
N VAL A 24 15.92 10.93 -25.02
CA VAL A 24 15.61 11.76 -23.85
C VAL A 24 16.86 12.30 -23.13
N GLN A 25 18.01 11.65 -23.28
CA GLN A 25 19.31 12.03 -22.71
C GLN A 25 20.05 13.09 -23.56
N TYR A 26 19.52 13.44 -24.74
CA TYR A 26 20.13 14.43 -25.60
C TYR A 26 19.05 15.20 -26.41
N PRO A 27 18.35 16.16 -25.79
CA PRO A 27 17.14 16.79 -26.31
C PRO A 27 17.46 17.87 -27.37
N VAL A 28 18.13 17.53 -28.47
CA VAL A 28 18.41 18.50 -29.56
C VAL A 28 17.10 19.12 -30.05
N GLY A 29 17.00 20.45 -29.99
CA GLY A 29 15.83 21.19 -30.48
C GLY A 29 14.56 21.03 -29.64
N ARG A 30 14.63 20.42 -28.44
CA ARG A 30 13.53 20.37 -27.48
C ARG A 30 13.82 21.31 -26.30
N PRO A 31 12.78 21.83 -25.61
CA PRO A 31 13.00 22.60 -24.39
C PRO A 31 13.73 21.71 -23.36
N THR A 32 14.75 22.26 -22.72
CA THR A 32 15.39 21.62 -21.57
C THR A 32 14.34 21.48 -20.46
N PRO A 33 14.00 20.26 -20.00
CA PRO A 33 13.03 20.11 -18.93
C PRO A 33 13.57 20.75 -17.64
N ALA A 34 12.66 21.30 -16.83
CA ALA A 34 12.98 21.98 -15.57
C ALA A 34 13.71 21.09 -14.55
N THR A 35 13.62 19.77 -14.72
CA THR A 35 14.32 18.79 -13.88
C THR A 35 14.83 17.64 -14.73
N TRP A 36 16.12 17.31 -14.57
CA TRP A 36 16.76 16.13 -15.13
C TRP A 36 17.09 15.17 -14.01
N LEU A 37 16.54 13.96 -14.08
CA LEU A 37 16.83 12.91 -13.12
C LEU A 37 17.70 11.83 -13.76
N VAL A 38 18.88 11.62 -13.19
CA VAL A 38 19.71 10.45 -13.50
C VAL A 38 19.28 9.31 -12.59
N THR A 39 18.72 8.25 -13.17
CA THR A 39 18.31 7.06 -12.42
C THR A 39 19.47 6.06 -12.30
N GLY A 40 19.96 5.80 -11.09
CA GLY A 40 20.90 4.71 -10.85
C GLY A 40 21.37 4.59 -9.38
N GLY A 41 21.80 3.38 -8.98
CA GLY A 41 22.29 3.09 -7.63
C GLY A 41 23.79 3.34 -7.44
N ARG A 42 24.39 2.75 -6.40
CA ARG A 42 25.86 2.77 -6.21
C ARG A 42 26.53 2.12 -7.43
N GLY A 43 27.51 2.82 -8.03
CA GLY A 43 28.14 2.37 -9.28
C GLY A 43 27.35 2.71 -10.55
N SER A 44 26.32 3.54 -10.48
CA SER A 44 25.52 4.01 -11.63
C SER A 44 26.27 4.81 -12.69
N GLY A 45 27.54 5.14 -12.43
CA GLY A 45 28.38 5.88 -13.36
C GLY A 45 28.42 7.38 -13.12
N LYS A 46 28.33 7.88 -11.87
CA LYS A 46 28.54 9.30 -11.55
C LYS A 46 29.86 9.84 -12.12
N THR A 47 30.94 9.08 -11.90
CA THR A 47 32.27 9.35 -12.46
C THR A 47 32.23 9.35 -13.99
N ARG A 48 31.47 8.44 -14.61
CA ARG A 48 31.30 8.41 -16.07
C ARG A 48 30.62 9.68 -16.57
N LEU A 49 29.58 10.16 -15.89
CA LEU A 49 28.88 11.40 -16.26
C LEU A 49 29.80 12.61 -16.20
N GLY A 50 30.57 12.76 -15.11
CA GLY A 50 31.54 13.86 -14.99
C GLY A 50 32.65 13.79 -16.04
N ALA A 51 33.16 12.59 -16.34
CA ALA A 51 34.19 12.40 -17.35
C ALA A 51 33.68 12.65 -18.79
N GLU A 52 32.45 12.25 -19.10
CA GLU A 52 31.79 12.56 -20.37
C GLU A 52 31.51 14.07 -20.50
N TRP A 53 31.05 14.72 -19.43
CA TRP A 53 30.85 16.17 -19.39
C TRP A 53 32.15 16.94 -19.62
N ALA A 54 33.22 16.60 -18.90
CA ALA A 54 34.53 17.24 -19.08
C ALA A 54 35.08 17.03 -20.49
N THR A 55 34.89 15.83 -21.07
CA THR A 55 35.27 15.51 -22.45
C THR A 55 34.43 16.31 -23.46
N ALA A 56 33.13 16.43 -23.24
CA ALA A 56 32.24 17.21 -24.09
C ALA A 56 32.60 18.70 -24.09
N LEU A 57 32.94 19.26 -22.93
CA LEU A 57 33.46 20.63 -22.83
C LEU A 57 34.77 20.81 -23.59
N ALA A 58 35.77 19.95 -23.33
CA ALA A 58 37.08 20.02 -23.99
C ALA A 58 37.00 19.88 -25.53
N ARG A 59 35.92 19.26 -26.03
CA ARG A 59 35.65 19.02 -27.45
C ARG A 59 34.57 19.94 -28.04
N CYS A 60 34.03 20.87 -27.23
CA CYS A 60 32.99 21.82 -27.63
C CYS A 60 31.73 21.15 -28.23
N LEU A 61 31.28 20.05 -27.61
CA LEU A 61 30.11 19.30 -28.05
C LEU A 61 28.81 19.83 -27.39
N PRO A 62 27.77 20.19 -28.17
CA PRO A 62 26.44 20.45 -27.63
C PRO A 62 25.85 19.24 -26.88
N PRO A 63 24.76 19.39 -26.10
CA PRO A 63 24.27 20.64 -25.53
C PRO A 63 25.15 21.15 -24.38
N PHE A 64 26.21 20.43 -24.01
CA PHE A 64 27.04 20.74 -22.83
C PHE A 64 27.94 21.96 -23.05
N ALA A 65 28.36 22.20 -24.29
CA ALA A 65 29.08 23.38 -24.73
C ALA A 65 28.28 24.12 -25.81
N GLU A 66 28.24 25.46 -25.73
CA GLU A 66 27.68 26.29 -26.78
C GLU A 66 28.61 26.36 -27.99
N PHE A 67 28.03 26.32 -29.20
CA PHE A 67 28.79 26.35 -30.45
C PHE A 67 29.55 27.69 -30.57
N GLY A 68 30.88 27.65 -30.53
CA GLY A 68 31.75 28.83 -30.61
C GLY A 68 32.45 29.20 -29.30
N ASN A 69 32.04 28.63 -28.16
CA ASN A 69 32.75 28.80 -26.88
C ASN A 69 33.85 27.73 -26.73
N ARG A 70 35.07 28.16 -26.41
CA ARG A 70 36.21 27.27 -26.13
C ARG A 70 36.39 27.07 -24.63
N TYR A 71 36.29 25.81 -24.17
CA TYR A 71 36.60 25.43 -22.80
C TYR A 71 38.05 24.94 -22.72
N ASP A 72 38.99 25.88 -22.70
CA ASP A 72 40.43 25.57 -22.83
C ASP A 72 41.06 25.07 -21.52
N ARG A 73 40.47 25.37 -20.36
CA ARG A 73 41.01 25.02 -19.04
C ARG A 73 39.91 24.51 -18.11
N ILE A 74 40.06 23.28 -17.64
CA ILE A 74 39.12 22.59 -16.76
C ILE A 74 39.85 22.25 -15.45
N ALA A 75 39.24 22.52 -14.30
CA ALA A 75 39.74 22.06 -13.01
C ALA A 75 39.09 20.71 -12.66
N LEU A 76 39.89 19.72 -12.27
CA LEU A 76 39.43 18.45 -11.70
C LEU A 76 39.80 18.45 -10.21
N VAL A 77 38.81 18.59 -9.34
CA VAL A 77 39.02 18.75 -7.90
C VAL A 77 38.55 17.49 -7.20
N GLY A 78 39.48 16.78 -6.54
CA GLY A 78 39.18 15.63 -5.68
C GLY A 78 39.56 15.91 -4.23
N GLU A 79 39.26 14.96 -3.34
CA GLU A 79 39.68 15.02 -1.93
C GLU A 79 41.19 15.17 -1.85
N THR A 80 41.92 14.16 -2.36
CA THR A 80 43.37 14.20 -2.58
C THR A 80 43.71 14.22 -4.08
N LEU A 81 44.97 14.55 -4.42
CA LEU A 81 45.47 14.41 -5.79
C LEU A 81 45.49 12.95 -6.27
N GLY A 82 45.65 12.01 -5.33
CA GLY A 82 45.58 10.57 -5.60
C GLY A 82 44.18 10.18 -6.06
N ASP A 83 43.16 10.59 -5.31
CA ASP A 83 41.76 10.28 -5.63
C ASP A 83 41.33 10.90 -6.95
N ALA A 84 41.69 12.17 -7.20
CA ALA A 84 41.41 12.82 -8.48
C ALA A 84 42.02 12.03 -9.65
N ARG A 85 43.24 11.50 -9.49
CA ARG A 85 43.90 10.68 -10.49
C ARG A 85 43.22 9.30 -10.64
N GLU A 86 43.05 8.57 -9.55
CA GLU A 86 42.57 7.19 -9.57
C GLU A 86 41.08 7.09 -9.93
N VAL A 87 40.28 8.10 -9.62
CA VAL A 87 38.85 8.11 -9.90
C VAL A 87 38.53 8.87 -11.19
N MET A 88 38.95 10.13 -11.31
CA MET A 88 38.51 11.00 -12.41
C MET A 88 39.34 10.80 -13.69
N VAL A 89 40.60 10.37 -13.58
CA VAL A 89 41.52 10.26 -14.72
C VAL A 89 41.70 8.82 -15.18
N GLU A 90 42.29 7.96 -14.34
CA GLU A 90 42.72 6.60 -14.68
C GLU A 90 41.71 5.51 -14.29
N GLY A 91 40.69 5.85 -13.49
CA GLY A 91 39.71 4.90 -13.00
C GLY A 91 38.89 4.20 -14.08
N PRO A 92 38.11 3.16 -13.74
CA PRO A 92 37.31 2.40 -14.71
C PRO A 92 36.32 3.27 -15.52
N SER A 93 35.89 4.40 -14.95
CA SER A 93 35.04 5.40 -15.60
C SER A 93 35.73 6.76 -15.78
N GLY A 94 37.04 6.84 -15.52
CA GLY A 94 37.84 8.05 -15.63
C GLY A 94 38.09 8.47 -17.08
N ILE A 95 38.42 9.74 -17.28
CA ILE A 95 38.55 10.38 -18.59
C ILE A 95 39.45 9.56 -19.54
N LEU A 96 40.61 9.08 -19.10
CA LEU A 96 41.51 8.33 -19.98
C LEU A 96 40.95 6.97 -20.39
N THR A 97 40.16 6.34 -19.53
CA THR A 97 39.61 5.00 -19.76
C THR A 97 38.45 5.07 -20.73
N ILE A 98 37.65 6.14 -20.64
CA ILE A 98 36.44 6.31 -21.44
C ILE A 98 36.65 7.09 -22.73
N ALA A 99 37.76 7.83 -22.81
CA ALA A 99 38.10 8.63 -23.97
C ALA A 99 38.15 7.76 -25.23
N ARG A 100 37.47 8.25 -26.27
CA ARG A 100 37.33 7.58 -27.55
C ARG A 100 38.41 8.09 -28.50
N GLU A 101 38.04 8.91 -29.47
CA GLU A 101 38.99 9.67 -30.28
C GLU A 101 39.50 10.92 -29.55
N ASP A 102 40.65 11.45 -29.96
CA ASP A 102 41.34 12.58 -29.32
C ASP A 102 41.61 12.36 -27.82
N ARG A 103 41.98 11.14 -27.45
CA ARG A 103 42.34 10.75 -26.08
C ARG A 103 43.39 11.73 -25.52
N PRO A 104 43.11 12.39 -24.40
CA PRO A 104 44.08 13.32 -23.82
C PRO A 104 45.31 12.57 -23.33
N ARG A 105 46.47 13.21 -23.42
CA ARG A 105 47.67 12.72 -22.76
C ARG A 105 47.66 13.18 -21.32
N PHE A 106 47.92 12.26 -20.39
CA PHE A 106 48.15 12.62 -18.99
C PHE A 106 49.64 12.92 -18.77
N GLU A 107 49.93 14.05 -18.14
CA GLU A 107 51.26 14.50 -17.76
C GLU A 107 51.37 14.49 -16.22
N PRO A 108 51.79 13.36 -15.59
CA PRO A 108 51.73 13.20 -14.13
C PRO A 108 52.52 14.28 -13.37
N THR A 109 53.72 14.63 -13.84
CA THR A 109 54.57 15.66 -13.22
C THR A 109 53.92 17.04 -13.23
N ARG A 110 53.11 17.34 -14.24
CA ARG A 110 52.36 18.59 -14.37
C ARG A 110 50.91 18.47 -13.87
N ARG A 111 50.50 17.28 -13.38
CA ARG A 111 49.18 16.98 -12.83
C ARG A 111 48.04 17.40 -13.77
N ARG A 112 48.16 17.13 -15.07
CA ARG A 112 47.17 17.58 -16.07
C ARG A 112 46.95 16.61 -17.22
N LEU A 113 45.76 16.68 -17.79
CA LEU A 113 45.37 16.10 -19.08
C LEU A 113 45.46 17.17 -20.17
N LEU A 114 46.01 16.81 -21.33
CA LEU A 114 46.06 17.67 -22.51
C LEU A 114 45.41 16.98 -23.71
N TRP A 115 44.33 17.57 -24.23
CA TRP A 115 43.68 17.13 -25.46
C TRP A 115 44.43 17.62 -26.70
N PRO A 116 44.32 16.93 -27.84
CA PRO A 116 44.85 17.40 -29.13
C PRO A 116 44.32 18.79 -29.54
N SER A 117 43.12 19.17 -29.09
CA SER A 117 42.54 20.51 -29.30
C SER A 117 43.31 21.63 -28.59
N GLY A 118 44.18 21.29 -27.64
CA GLY A 118 44.86 22.24 -26.75
C GLY A 118 44.15 22.47 -25.42
N ALA A 119 42.94 21.93 -25.23
CA ALA A 119 42.25 21.98 -23.95
C ALA A 119 43.03 21.22 -22.87
N VAL A 120 43.05 21.77 -21.65
CA VAL A 120 43.78 21.24 -20.50
C VAL A 120 42.81 20.98 -19.35
N ALA A 121 42.87 19.80 -18.74
CA ALA A 121 42.23 19.55 -17.44
C ALA A 121 43.31 19.36 -16.36
N GLN A 122 43.35 20.26 -15.37
CA GLN A 122 44.36 20.31 -14.32
C GLN A 122 43.79 19.70 -13.02
N LEU A 123 44.56 18.86 -12.34
CA LEU A 123 44.15 18.22 -11.09
C LEU A 123 44.50 19.11 -9.89
N PHE A 124 43.55 19.21 -8.96
CA PHE A 124 43.65 19.93 -7.69
C PHE A 124 43.16 19.05 -6.54
N SER A 125 43.61 19.34 -5.32
CA SER A 125 43.21 18.66 -4.09
C SER A 125 42.52 19.66 -3.17
N SER A 126 41.47 19.19 -2.48
CA SER A 126 40.78 19.95 -1.44
C SER A 126 41.64 20.18 -0.19
N GLU A 127 42.69 19.38 0.04
CA GLU A 127 43.65 19.55 1.13
C GLU A 127 44.57 20.77 0.94
N ASP A 128 44.70 21.26 -0.30
CA ASP A 128 45.47 22.44 -0.66
C ASP A 128 44.60 23.43 -1.47
N PRO A 129 43.62 24.09 -0.84
CA PRO A 129 42.69 24.98 -1.54
C PRO A 129 43.40 26.21 -2.13
N GLU A 130 44.54 26.61 -1.57
CA GLU A 130 45.34 27.74 -2.09
C GLU A 130 45.94 27.43 -3.46
N SER A 131 46.11 26.15 -3.82
CA SER A 131 46.58 25.75 -5.16
C SER A 131 45.64 26.15 -6.30
N LEU A 132 44.36 26.44 -6.00
CA LEU A 132 43.40 26.97 -6.98
C LEU A 132 43.63 28.45 -7.29
N ARG A 133 44.44 29.18 -6.50
CA ARG A 133 44.76 30.59 -6.77
C ARG A 133 45.79 30.73 -7.88
N GLY A 134 45.49 31.56 -8.89
CA GLY A 134 46.38 31.88 -10.01
C GLY A 134 45.95 31.25 -11.34
N PRO A 135 45.67 29.94 -11.42
CA PRO A 135 45.05 29.34 -12.60
C PRO A 135 43.68 29.93 -12.89
N GLN A 136 43.41 30.27 -14.15
CA GLN A 136 42.06 30.56 -14.64
C GLN A 136 41.50 29.30 -15.29
N PHE A 137 40.23 28.99 -15.02
CA PHE A 137 39.51 27.85 -15.58
C PHE A 137 38.16 28.29 -16.15
N SER A 138 37.77 27.64 -17.23
CA SER A 138 36.47 27.81 -17.90
C SER A 138 35.39 26.90 -17.30
N ALA A 139 35.79 25.85 -16.57
CA ALA A 139 34.90 24.93 -15.87
C ALA A 139 35.65 24.23 -14.73
N ALA A 140 34.92 23.75 -13.73
CA ALA A 140 35.44 22.91 -12.66
C ALA A 140 34.53 21.71 -12.42
N TRP A 141 35.12 20.52 -12.28
CA TRP A 141 34.46 19.34 -11.76
C TRP A 141 34.84 19.18 -10.29
N CYS A 142 33.88 19.43 -9.41
CA CYS A 142 33.97 19.24 -7.96
C CYS A 142 32.98 18.16 -7.49
N ASP A 143 33.06 17.78 -6.22
CA ASP A 143 32.10 16.87 -5.58
C ASP A 143 30.79 17.58 -5.16
N GLU A 144 29.77 16.81 -4.82
CA GLU A 144 28.39 17.27 -4.54
C GLU A 144 28.29 18.17 -3.28
N LEU A 145 27.35 19.14 -3.26
CA LEU A 145 27.14 20.02 -2.11
C LEU A 145 26.15 19.40 -1.12
N GLY A 146 26.54 19.20 0.14
CA GLY A 146 25.61 18.78 1.20
C GLY A 146 26.28 18.64 2.56
N CYS A 147 25.46 18.52 3.60
CA CYS A 147 25.90 18.18 4.95
C CYS A 147 24.88 17.23 5.61
N PRO A 148 25.26 16.49 6.68
CA PRO A 148 24.33 15.63 7.39
C PRO A 148 23.24 16.45 8.11
N ALA A 149 22.02 15.91 8.18
CA ALA A 149 20.91 16.49 8.95
C ALA A 149 21.02 16.17 10.45
N THR A 150 22.13 16.58 11.04
CA THR A 150 22.46 16.39 12.45
C THR A 150 22.69 17.76 13.08
N ASP A 151 22.50 17.90 14.39
CA ASP A 151 22.94 19.07 15.16
C ASP A 151 24.36 19.45 14.74
N LYS A 152 24.57 20.73 14.38
CA LYS A 152 25.85 21.24 13.88
C LYS A 152 26.47 20.45 12.71
N GLY A 153 25.65 19.79 11.89
CA GLY A 153 26.05 19.20 10.60
C GLY A 153 26.97 20.08 9.75
N PRO A 154 26.73 21.41 9.64
CA PRO A 154 27.59 22.32 8.89
C PRO A 154 29.05 22.38 9.36
N ASN A 155 29.34 22.03 10.63
CA ASN A 155 30.71 22.06 11.16
C ASN A 155 31.62 21.00 10.53
N GLN A 156 31.05 19.95 9.95
CA GLN A 156 31.82 18.90 9.29
C GLN A 156 30.99 18.24 8.16
N PRO A 157 30.82 18.93 7.01
CA PRO A 157 29.86 18.53 5.98
C PRO A 157 30.14 17.16 5.34
N ASN A 158 31.40 16.71 5.35
CA ASN A 158 31.82 15.42 4.81
C ASN A 158 31.44 14.23 5.70
N VAL A 159 31.13 14.42 6.98
CA VAL A 159 30.79 13.31 7.88
C VAL A 159 29.46 12.69 7.50
N PHE A 160 29.47 11.37 7.33
CA PHE A 160 28.30 10.59 6.98
C PHE A 160 27.95 9.63 8.13
N PRO A 161 26.93 9.91 8.96
CA PRO A 161 26.55 9.11 10.13
C PRO A 161 25.93 7.73 9.79
N ASP A 162 26.62 6.91 8.99
CA ASP A 162 26.26 5.55 8.63
C ASP A 162 27.30 4.59 9.22
N PRO A 163 26.91 3.65 10.11
CA PRO A 163 27.81 2.66 10.68
C PRO A 163 28.61 1.81 9.67
N LYS A 164 28.19 1.76 8.40
CA LYS A 164 28.89 1.07 7.31
C LYS A 164 29.93 1.94 6.59
N SER A 165 29.93 3.25 6.84
CA SER A 165 30.91 4.18 6.29
C SER A 165 32.15 4.25 7.16
N VAL A 166 33.32 4.36 6.53
CA VAL A 166 34.58 4.68 7.22
C VAL A 166 34.59 6.12 7.77
N GLU A 167 33.70 6.96 7.26
CA GLU A 167 33.49 8.36 7.69
C GLU A 167 32.37 8.49 8.75
N SER A 168 31.97 7.37 9.37
CA SER A 168 30.93 7.34 10.40
C SER A 168 31.38 8.08 11.66
N ALA A 169 30.96 9.32 11.82
CA ALA A 169 31.19 10.14 13.00
C ALA A 169 29.98 11.03 13.32
N ALA A 170 30.04 11.73 14.44
CA ALA A 170 29.21 12.91 14.67
C ALA A 170 30.02 14.17 14.29
N PRO A 171 29.40 15.20 13.69
CA PRO A 171 30.07 16.46 13.38
C PRO A 171 30.71 17.10 14.62
N TYR A 172 31.73 17.94 14.42
CA TYR A 172 32.40 18.61 15.54
C TYR A 172 31.43 19.40 16.43
N PHE A 173 31.53 19.16 17.75
CA PHE A 173 30.70 19.76 18.81
C PHE A 173 29.21 19.43 18.74
N SER A 174 28.81 18.51 17.84
CA SER A 174 27.44 18.02 17.71
C SER A 174 27.04 17.17 18.90
N ASP A 175 25.78 17.25 19.31
CA ASP A 175 25.21 16.30 20.27
C ASP A 175 24.68 15.00 19.61
N GLY A 176 24.76 14.91 18.28
CA GLY A 176 24.38 13.76 17.45
C GLY A 176 22.88 13.60 17.21
N SER A 177 22.04 14.56 17.64
CA SER A 177 20.60 14.58 17.38
C SER A 177 20.29 15.01 15.95
N ARG A 178 19.09 14.66 15.44
CA ARG A 178 18.66 15.10 14.11
C ARG A 178 18.41 16.61 14.10
N SER A 179 18.87 17.29 13.05
CA SER A 179 18.58 18.71 12.82
C SER A 179 18.44 19.00 11.34
N ASP A 180 17.18 19.05 10.89
CA ASP A 180 16.85 19.39 9.50
C ASP A 180 17.15 20.88 9.21
N ILE A 181 16.97 21.76 10.22
CA ILE A 181 17.27 23.19 10.07
C ILE A 181 18.77 23.44 9.87
N ALA A 182 19.65 22.69 10.51
CA ALA A 182 21.09 22.82 10.32
C ALA A 182 21.50 22.52 8.87
N GLN A 183 20.97 21.43 8.30
CA GLN A 183 21.18 21.09 6.89
C GLN A 183 20.62 22.14 5.95
N ARG A 184 19.41 22.62 6.22
CA ARG A 184 18.77 23.66 5.43
C ARG A 184 19.58 24.95 5.42
N ARG A 185 20.02 25.44 6.59
CA ARG A 185 20.83 26.66 6.72
C ARG A 185 22.16 26.54 5.99
N PHE A 186 22.80 25.37 5.99
CA PHE A 186 24.01 25.13 5.19
C PHE A 186 23.78 25.34 3.70
N ILE A 187 22.70 24.75 3.18
CA ILE A 187 22.34 24.85 1.76
C ILE A 187 21.96 26.29 1.41
N GLU A 188 21.08 26.92 2.20
CA GLU A 188 20.67 28.31 2.02
C GLU A 188 21.86 29.27 2.02
N ALA A 189 22.78 29.11 2.99
CA ALA A 189 23.97 29.94 3.07
C ALA A 189 24.85 29.83 1.82
N HIS A 190 25.07 28.62 1.29
CA HIS A 190 25.84 28.45 0.06
C HIS A 190 25.12 29.05 -1.15
N LEU A 191 23.83 28.76 -1.32
CA LEU A 191 23.07 29.26 -2.46
C LEU A 191 22.98 30.80 -2.45
N GLN A 192 22.79 31.41 -1.29
CA GLN A 192 22.74 32.87 -1.14
C GLN A 192 24.12 33.53 -1.31
N HIS A 193 25.19 32.94 -0.76
CA HIS A 193 26.54 33.53 -0.81
C HIS A 193 27.03 33.73 -2.25
N TRP A 194 26.71 32.79 -3.14
CA TRP A 194 27.15 32.81 -4.53
C TRP A 194 26.20 33.57 -5.47
N ASP A 195 24.98 33.89 -5.01
CA ASP A 195 23.94 34.55 -5.80
C ASP A 195 24.10 36.07 -5.82
N ALA A 196 24.21 36.61 -7.04
CA ALA A 196 24.30 38.03 -7.27
C ALA A 196 23.02 38.80 -6.93
N ALA A 197 21.87 38.12 -6.93
CA ALA A 197 20.61 38.66 -6.47
C ALA A 197 20.44 38.50 -4.94
N GLY A 198 21.33 37.76 -4.29
CA GLY A 198 21.29 37.49 -2.86
C GLY A 198 21.61 38.73 -2.01
N PRO A 199 20.98 38.86 -0.83
CA PRO A 199 21.28 39.95 0.09
C PRO A 199 22.74 39.85 0.57
N GLY A 200 23.46 40.98 0.58
CA GLY A 200 24.84 41.03 1.06
C GLY A 200 25.89 40.46 0.10
N PHE A 201 25.51 40.11 -1.14
CA PHE A 201 26.45 39.63 -2.16
C PHE A 201 27.59 40.60 -2.41
N GLN A 202 28.82 40.09 -2.39
CA GLN A 202 30.00 40.84 -2.80
C GLN A 202 30.50 40.33 -4.16
N GLN A 203 30.76 41.26 -5.08
CA GLN A 203 31.26 40.93 -6.42
C GLN A 203 32.56 40.10 -6.39
N ALA A 204 33.36 40.21 -5.33
CA ALA A 204 34.58 39.43 -5.15
C ALA A 204 34.33 37.93 -4.86
N TRP A 205 33.14 37.54 -4.38
CA TRP A 205 32.82 36.15 -4.04
C TRP A 205 32.53 35.32 -5.29
N ASN A 206 31.69 35.83 -6.19
CA ASN A 206 31.42 35.19 -7.48
C ASN A 206 31.71 36.16 -8.64
N PRO A 207 32.99 36.46 -8.93
CA PRO A 207 33.36 37.51 -9.86
C PRO A 207 32.94 37.18 -11.30
N VAL A 208 32.69 38.23 -12.08
CA VAL A 208 32.46 38.11 -13.53
C VAL A 208 33.80 38.03 -14.24
N SER A 209 33.97 37.00 -15.06
CA SER A 209 35.15 36.81 -15.88
C SER A 209 35.23 37.88 -16.96
N PRO A 210 36.36 38.63 -17.07
CA PRO A 210 36.54 39.58 -18.15
C PRO A 210 36.74 38.92 -19.51
N ALA A 211 37.01 37.60 -19.56
CA ALA A 211 37.28 36.88 -20.80
C ALA A 211 36.01 36.48 -21.56
N TYR A 212 34.93 36.15 -20.85
CA TYR A 212 33.68 35.65 -21.46
C TYR A 212 32.41 36.26 -20.86
N GLY A 213 32.51 37.15 -19.87
CA GLY A 213 31.39 37.91 -19.32
C GLY A 213 30.44 37.15 -18.39
N GLY A 214 30.68 35.85 -18.13
CA GLY A 214 29.92 35.06 -17.16
C GLY A 214 30.54 35.07 -15.77
N ARG A 215 29.78 34.62 -14.75
CA ARG A 215 30.27 34.48 -13.37
C ARG A 215 31.11 33.20 -13.18
N MET A 216 32.00 33.22 -12.20
CA MET A 216 32.89 32.11 -11.85
C MET A 216 32.13 30.82 -11.52
N LEU A 217 31.05 30.91 -10.72
CA LEU A 217 30.16 29.80 -10.40
C LEU A 217 28.79 30.02 -11.06
N ASP A 218 28.36 29.02 -11.82
CA ASP A 218 27.02 28.92 -12.40
C ASP A 218 26.09 28.19 -11.42
N LEU A 219 25.20 28.94 -10.77
CA LEU A 219 24.26 28.41 -9.78
C LEU A 219 23.31 27.35 -10.33
N SER A 220 23.00 27.40 -11.64
CA SER A 220 22.13 26.40 -12.27
C SER A 220 22.76 25.00 -12.33
N ARG A 221 24.07 24.91 -12.02
CA ARG A 221 24.87 23.69 -12.02
C ARG A 221 25.37 23.32 -10.62
N ILE A 222 24.72 23.80 -9.57
CA ILE A 222 24.90 23.30 -8.21
C ILE A 222 23.97 22.10 -8.02
N TYR A 223 24.57 20.94 -7.73
CA TYR A 223 23.84 19.70 -7.47
C TYR A 223 23.94 19.36 -5.99
N LEU A 224 22.79 19.23 -5.34
CA LEU A 224 22.72 18.88 -3.92
C LEU A 224 22.88 17.38 -3.74
N TRP A 225 23.78 16.99 -2.84
CA TRP A 225 24.00 15.59 -2.50
C TRP A 225 22.75 14.98 -1.86
N ALA A 226 22.46 13.73 -2.23
CA ALA A 226 21.48 12.86 -1.60
C ALA A 226 20.02 13.34 -1.76
N TRP A 227 19.73 14.02 -2.87
CA TRP A 227 18.38 14.13 -3.37
C TRP A 227 18.14 13.10 -4.48
N ASP A 228 17.12 12.26 -4.33
CA ASP A 228 16.72 11.27 -5.34
C ASP A 228 15.20 11.17 -5.47
N ALA A 229 14.73 10.37 -6.43
CA ALA A 229 13.30 10.26 -6.77
C ALA A 229 12.50 9.32 -5.86
N ARG A 230 13.08 8.78 -4.77
CA ARG A 230 12.30 7.95 -3.84
C ARG A 230 11.24 8.81 -3.15
N PRO A 231 9.95 8.44 -3.21
CA PRO A 231 8.90 9.28 -2.65
C PRO A 231 8.96 9.25 -1.13
N PHE A 232 8.81 10.41 -0.50
CA PHE A 232 8.55 10.52 0.93
C PHE A 232 7.03 10.39 1.18
N PRO A 233 6.56 9.66 2.21
CA PRO A 233 7.32 9.00 3.28
C PRO A 233 7.79 7.58 2.95
N ALA A 234 7.46 7.04 1.76
CA ALA A 234 7.78 5.66 1.42
C ALA A 234 9.27 5.37 1.65
N PHE A 235 10.18 6.22 1.16
CA PHE A 235 11.52 6.29 1.72
C PHE A 235 11.52 7.35 2.83
N PRO A 236 11.96 7.01 4.05
CA PRO A 236 12.69 5.79 4.45
C PRO A 236 11.86 4.58 4.93
N GLN A 237 10.52 4.65 4.97
CA GLN A 237 9.67 3.64 5.61
C GLN A 237 9.75 2.21 5.05
N ARG A 238 9.78 2.03 3.72
CA ARG A 238 9.73 0.72 3.04
C ARG A 238 11.10 0.04 3.07
N ALA A 239 11.47 -0.42 4.26
CA ALA A 239 12.69 -1.18 4.50
C ALA A 239 12.71 -2.54 3.77
N ASP A 240 11.55 -3.00 3.27
CA ASP A 240 11.41 -4.15 2.38
C ASP A 240 11.92 -3.88 0.95
N VAL A 241 11.97 -2.60 0.55
CA VAL A 241 12.48 -2.16 -0.76
C VAL A 241 13.89 -1.61 -0.64
N TRP A 242 14.18 -0.84 0.42
CA TRP A 242 15.44 -0.11 0.59
C TRP A 242 16.16 -0.50 1.89
N SER A 243 17.45 -0.80 1.81
CA SER A 243 18.26 -1.22 2.96
C SER A 243 18.98 -0.07 3.67
N ASP A 244 18.99 1.13 3.07
CA ASP A 244 19.67 2.34 3.53
C ASP A 244 18.71 3.34 4.22
N GLY A 245 17.44 2.99 4.43
CA GLY A 245 16.45 3.88 5.05
C GLY A 245 16.84 4.38 6.45
N VAL A 246 17.64 3.62 7.21
CA VAL A 246 18.14 4.04 8.54
C VAL A 246 19.07 5.25 8.47
N ASN A 247 19.75 5.44 7.34
CA ASN A 247 20.70 6.53 7.16
C ASN A 247 20.00 7.86 6.84
N TRP A 248 18.72 7.82 6.43
CA TRP A 248 17.93 9.04 6.18
C TRP A 248 17.87 9.93 7.42
N GLU A 249 17.74 9.36 8.61
CA GLU A 249 17.50 10.10 9.86
C GLU A 249 18.53 11.22 10.11
N ARG A 250 19.82 10.95 9.88
CA ARG A 250 20.93 11.85 10.21
C ARG A 250 21.89 12.09 9.06
N GLY A 251 21.78 11.33 7.97
CA GLY A 251 22.58 11.52 6.77
C GLY A 251 22.08 12.68 5.91
N HIS A 252 22.67 12.78 4.72
CA HIS A 252 22.50 13.93 3.81
C HIS A 252 21.16 13.94 3.05
N TRP A 253 20.35 12.89 3.12
CA TRP A 253 19.16 12.76 2.29
C TRP A 253 18.18 13.94 2.42
N LEU A 254 17.69 14.42 1.29
CA LEU A 254 16.80 15.58 1.24
C LEU A 254 15.32 15.20 1.05
N ASN A 255 15.01 13.93 0.78
CA ASN A 255 13.65 13.42 0.58
C ASN A 255 12.78 13.75 1.80
N GLY A 256 11.67 14.47 1.58
CA GLY A 256 10.78 14.94 2.64
C GLY A 256 11.24 16.20 3.38
N ARG A 257 12.55 16.50 3.42
CA ARG A 257 13.11 17.70 4.07
C ARG A 257 13.05 18.94 3.20
N LEU A 258 13.36 18.79 1.91
CA LEU A 258 13.39 19.91 0.96
C LEU A 258 12.01 20.57 0.80
N ALA A 259 10.94 19.79 0.94
CA ALA A 259 9.56 20.26 0.85
C ALA A 259 9.01 20.81 2.18
N SER A 260 9.70 20.59 3.30
CA SER A 260 9.28 21.08 4.62
C SER A 260 9.51 22.59 4.73
N PRO A 261 8.50 23.40 5.08
CA PRO A 261 8.72 24.80 5.40
C PRO A 261 9.59 24.94 6.66
N ASP A 262 10.54 25.87 6.61
CA ASP A 262 11.13 26.40 7.83
C ASP A 262 10.13 27.34 8.52
N LEU A 263 10.34 27.52 9.81
CA LEU A 263 9.43 28.29 10.66
C LEU A 263 9.33 29.75 10.22
N GLY A 264 10.45 30.38 9.82
CA GLY A 264 10.46 31.77 9.38
C GLY A 264 9.66 31.99 8.09
N ALA A 265 9.87 31.14 7.08
CA ALA A 265 9.07 31.19 5.86
C ALA A 265 7.58 30.93 6.13
N LEU A 266 7.25 29.99 7.03
CA LEU A 266 5.87 29.73 7.42
C LEU A 266 5.22 30.95 8.10
N ILE A 267 5.91 31.62 9.03
CA ILE A 267 5.42 32.82 9.70
C ILE A 267 5.11 33.91 8.67
N ASN A 268 6.04 34.18 7.75
CA ASN A 268 5.85 35.21 6.74
C ASN A 268 4.78 34.85 5.69
N ALA A 269 4.57 33.56 5.41
CA ALA A 269 3.44 33.12 4.60
C ALA A 269 2.09 33.41 5.28
N VAL A 270 1.95 33.09 6.58
CA VAL A 270 0.73 33.39 7.34
C VAL A 270 0.48 34.90 7.41
N LEU A 271 1.51 35.71 7.67
CA LEU A 271 1.37 37.16 7.67
C LEU A 271 0.90 37.69 6.29
N ALA A 272 1.49 37.18 5.21
CA ALA A 272 1.12 37.56 3.85
C ALA A 272 -0.34 37.18 3.51
N ASP A 273 -0.80 35.99 3.91
CA ASP A 273 -2.20 35.54 3.72
C ASP A 273 -3.20 36.45 4.45
N HIS A 274 -2.77 37.10 5.53
CA HIS A 274 -3.55 38.10 6.27
C HIS A 274 -3.30 39.56 5.81
N GLY A 275 -2.50 39.78 4.77
CA GLY A 275 -2.20 41.11 4.23
C GLY A 275 -1.29 41.96 5.14
N LEU A 276 -0.51 41.33 6.01
CA LEU A 276 0.45 41.98 6.92
C LEU A 276 1.85 42.03 6.28
N PRO A 277 2.69 43.02 6.65
CA PRO A 277 4.08 43.08 6.19
C PRO A 277 4.89 41.87 6.70
N ALA A 278 5.94 41.52 5.96
CA ALA A 278 6.88 40.48 6.38
C ALA A 278 7.60 40.89 7.69
N ALA A 279 7.77 39.93 8.57
CA ALA A 279 8.54 40.05 9.80
C ALA A 279 10.02 39.66 9.57
N ASP A 280 10.90 40.18 10.42
CA ASP A 280 12.25 39.63 10.58
C ASP A 280 12.16 38.28 11.30
N VAL A 281 12.58 37.22 10.62
CA VAL A 281 12.52 35.83 11.07
C VAL A 281 13.92 35.21 11.11
N SER A 282 14.98 36.03 11.09
CA SER A 282 16.37 35.57 11.10
C SER A 282 16.74 34.73 12.32
N GLY A 283 16.09 34.98 13.46
CA GLY A 283 16.22 34.20 14.70
C GLY A 283 15.13 33.14 14.91
N ALA A 284 14.28 32.85 13.91
CA ALA A 284 13.20 31.86 14.04
C ALA A 284 13.63 30.52 13.41
N ASP A 285 14.45 29.75 14.13
CA ASP A 285 14.83 28.40 13.71
C ASP A 285 13.78 27.36 14.11
N GLY A 286 13.49 26.48 13.16
CA GLY A 286 12.55 25.38 13.30
C GLY A 286 12.10 24.91 11.93
N VAL A 287 11.57 23.69 11.87
CA VAL A 287 10.95 23.15 10.66
C VAL A 287 9.66 22.44 11.04
N VAL A 288 8.72 22.40 10.12
CA VAL A 288 7.54 21.51 10.22
C VAL A 288 7.38 20.81 8.87
N HIS A 289 6.72 19.66 8.83
CA HIS A 289 6.44 18.98 7.55
C HIS A 289 5.24 19.58 6.81
N GLY A 290 4.48 20.43 7.48
CA GLY A 290 3.30 21.10 6.93
C GLY A 290 2.54 21.84 8.02
N TYR A 291 1.65 22.74 7.63
CA TYR A 291 0.80 23.50 8.54
C TYR A 291 -0.54 23.76 7.86
N VAL A 292 -1.65 23.45 8.54
CA VAL A 292 -2.99 23.57 7.98
C VAL A 292 -3.82 24.52 8.84
N VAL A 293 -4.34 25.57 8.22
CA VAL A 293 -5.36 26.45 8.80
C VAL A 293 -6.65 26.17 8.04
N ASP A 294 -7.54 25.38 8.63
CA ASP A 294 -8.79 24.88 8.01
C ASP A 294 -10.01 25.75 8.32
N ASP A 295 -9.92 26.64 9.32
CA ASP A 295 -10.97 27.57 9.71
C ASP A 295 -10.52 29.04 9.59
N PRO A 296 -11.45 29.98 9.28
CA PRO A 296 -11.17 31.40 9.34
C PRO A 296 -10.67 31.81 10.73
N SER A 297 -9.45 32.32 10.81
CA SER A 297 -8.81 32.72 12.06
C SER A 297 -8.06 34.03 11.90
N SER A 298 -7.51 34.57 12.99
CA SER A 298 -6.61 35.72 12.93
C SER A 298 -5.17 35.27 12.72
N ALA A 299 -4.32 36.15 12.18
CA ALA A 299 -2.88 35.90 12.08
C ALA A 299 -2.28 35.48 13.43
N ARG A 300 -2.68 36.16 14.52
CA ARG A 300 -2.27 35.82 15.88
C ARG A 300 -2.66 34.39 16.23
N ALA A 301 -3.93 34.00 16.04
CA ALA A 301 -4.40 32.67 16.39
C ALA A 301 -3.70 31.55 15.60
N SER A 302 -3.31 31.83 14.35
CA SER A 302 -2.51 30.90 13.53
C SER A 302 -1.04 30.84 13.97
N LEU A 303 -0.46 31.94 14.43
CA LEU A 303 0.95 32.00 14.81
C LEU A 303 1.22 31.59 16.26
N GLU A 304 0.29 31.83 17.18
CA GLU A 304 0.46 31.59 18.62
C GLU A 304 0.86 30.14 18.96
N PRO A 305 0.27 29.08 18.35
CA PRO A 305 0.75 27.72 18.57
C PRO A 305 2.20 27.48 18.14
N LEU A 306 2.66 28.17 17.09
CA LEU A 306 4.06 28.10 16.64
C LEU A 306 4.98 28.83 17.61
N VAL A 307 4.55 30.01 18.07
CA VAL A 307 5.29 30.84 19.04
C VAL A 307 5.52 30.07 20.34
N ASP A 308 4.47 29.48 20.90
CA ASP A 308 4.56 28.71 22.15
C ASP A 308 5.44 27.47 22.00
N LEU A 309 5.20 26.68 20.95
CA LEU A 309 5.82 25.37 20.78
C LEU A 309 7.32 25.49 20.48
N PHE A 310 7.73 26.48 19.68
CA PHE A 310 9.13 26.68 19.27
C PHE A 310 9.89 27.74 20.09
N ASP A 311 9.31 28.20 21.21
CA ASP A 311 9.91 29.18 22.11
C ASP A 311 10.23 30.54 21.47
N LEU A 312 9.37 30.99 20.57
CA LEU A 312 9.57 32.27 19.91
C LEU A 312 9.15 33.41 20.82
N THR A 313 9.90 34.49 20.74
CA THR A 313 9.52 35.81 21.24
C THR A 313 9.15 36.67 20.04
N VAL A 314 8.03 37.37 20.15
CA VAL A 314 7.55 38.32 19.14
C VAL A 314 7.81 39.73 19.67
N ILE A 315 8.63 40.49 18.96
CA ILE A 315 9.05 41.83 19.35
C ILE A 315 8.59 42.81 18.29
N GLU A 316 8.01 43.93 18.70
CA GLU A 316 7.73 45.04 17.79
C GLU A 316 8.94 45.96 17.72
N GLN A 317 9.40 46.25 16.51
CA GLN A 317 10.44 47.23 16.20
C GLN A 317 9.92 48.23 15.17
N ALA A 318 10.66 49.33 14.98
CA ALA A 318 10.27 50.40 14.05
C ALA A 318 9.99 49.89 12.62
N ASP A 319 10.74 48.88 12.18
CA ASP A 319 10.66 48.32 10.83
C ASP A 319 9.69 47.12 10.71
N GLY A 320 9.05 46.71 11.81
CA GLY A 320 8.07 45.61 11.82
C GLY A 320 8.21 44.66 13.00
N LEU A 321 7.62 43.47 12.87
CA LEU A 321 7.72 42.42 13.88
C LEU A 321 9.02 41.63 13.71
N VAL A 322 9.61 41.20 14.82
CA VAL A 322 10.78 40.32 14.88
C VAL A 322 10.40 39.06 15.64
N PHE A 323 10.63 37.90 15.03
CA PHE A 323 10.46 36.58 15.63
C PHE A 323 11.84 35.98 15.88
N ARG A 324 12.11 35.63 17.14
CA ARG A 324 13.37 34.97 17.53
C ARG A 324 13.18 33.99 18.68
N GLN A 325 14.01 32.95 18.82
CA GLN A 325 13.91 32.15 20.05
C GLN A 325 14.33 32.96 21.28
N ALA A 326 13.64 32.73 22.40
CA ALA A 326 13.96 33.40 23.67
C ALA A 326 15.40 33.10 24.12
N GLY A 327 15.88 31.86 23.94
CA GLY A 327 17.25 31.45 24.29
C GLY A 327 18.37 32.05 23.42
N GLN A 328 18.05 32.58 22.23
CA GLN A 328 19.02 33.26 21.35
C GLN A 328 19.19 34.76 21.67
N ALA A 329 18.54 35.25 22.72
CA ALA A 329 18.64 36.64 23.10
C ALA A 329 20.07 37.02 23.56
N GLY A 330 20.39 38.31 23.42
CA GLY A 330 21.72 38.88 23.66
C GLY A 330 22.24 38.70 25.08
N ALA A 331 23.43 39.23 25.36
CA ALA A 331 24.01 39.17 26.71
C ALA A 331 23.07 39.85 27.72
N ALA A 332 22.92 39.25 28.89
CA ALA A 332 22.07 39.79 29.93
C ALA A 332 22.64 41.09 30.51
N VAL A 333 21.80 42.11 30.66
CA VAL A 333 22.14 43.38 31.29
C VAL A 333 21.82 43.29 32.78
N SER A 334 22.79 43.60 33.65
CA SER A 334 22.56 43.61 35.10
C SER A 334 21.91 44.92 35.52
N VAL A 335 20.71 44.84 36.10
CA VAL A 335 19.98 46.00 36.62
C VAL A 335 20.26 46.16 38.11
N THR A 336 20.93 47.24 38.50
CA THR A 336 21.29 47.54 39.90
C THR A 336 20.68 48.81 40.45
N GLU A 337 20.27 49.74 39.58
CA GLU A 337 19.64 51.00 39.97
C GLU A 337 18.13 50.90 39.78
N LEU A 338 17.39 51.05 40.88
CA LEU A 338 15.94 50.93 40.91
C LEU A 338 15.32 52.18 41.49
N VAL A 339 14.10 52.49 41.05
CA VAL A 339 13.28 53.54 41.66
C VAL A 339 12.43 52.95 42.76
N LEU A 340 12.46 53.60 43.92
CA LEU A 340 11.52 53.32 45.01
C LEU A 340 10.27 54.17 44.78
N ASP A 341 9.13 53.49 44.68
CA ASP A 341 7.80 54.10 44.65
C ASP A 341 7.17 53.86 46.03
N ASP A 342 6.66 54.92 46.67
CA ASP A 342 6.10 54.81 48.04
C ASP A 342 4.88 53.88 48.09
N ASP A 343 4.16 53.71 46.97
CA ASP A 343 2.96 52.87 46.87
C ASP A 343 3.26 51.42 46.42
N ARG A 344 4.53 51.06 46.12
CA ARG A 344 4.88 49.76 45.52
C ARG A 344 6.22 49.20 46.01
N PRO A 345 6.40 47.87 46.01
CA PRO A 345 7.70 47.29 46.30
C PRO A 345 8.73 47.64 45.20
N ALA A 346 9.99 47.79 45.59
CA ALA A 346 11.10 48.03 44.65
C ALA A 346 11.25 46.92 43.59
N VAL A 347 10.95 45.69 44.00
CA VAL A 347 10.89 44.51 43.14
C VAL A 347 9.66 43.69 43.52
N GLU A 348 8.84 43.37 42.53
CA GLU A 348 7.71 42.46 42.63
C GLU A 348 8.12 41.14 41.96
N THR A 349 8.06 40.02 42.69
CA THR A 349 8.33 38.69 42.14
C THR A 349 7.10 37.82 42.27
N MET A 350 6.58 37.32 41.16
CA MET A 350 5.50 36.33 41.12
C MET A 350 6.03 35.01 40.60
N ARG A 351 5.88 33.96 41.40
CA ARG A 351 6.29 32.59 41.06
C ARG A 351 5.11 31.63 41.11
N VAL A 352 4.91 30.86 40.04
CA VAL A 352 3.88 29.82 40.00
C VAL A 352 4.26 28.67 40.97
N PRO A 353 3.37 28.29 41.91
CA PRO A 353 3.62 27.19 42.84
C PRO A 353 3.73 25.83 42.15
N ASP A 354 4.55 24.94 42.71
CA ASP A 354 4.81 23.61 42.16
C ASP A 354 3.53 22.78 41.92
N GLN A 355 2.49 22.92 42.78
CA GLN A 355 1.23 22.17 42.60
C GLN A 355 0.39 22.65 41.41
N GLN A 356 0.63 23.87 40.91
CA GLN A 356 -0.07 24.39 39.75
C GLN A 356 0.62 24.04 38.43
N LEU A 357 1.88 23.60 38.47
CA LEU A 357 2.64 23.21 37.28
C LEU A 357 2.17 21.84 36.74
N PRO A 358 2.16 21.67 35.41
CA PRO A 358 1.81 20.39 34.80
C PRO A 358 2.87 19.33 35.10
N ALA A 359 2.46 18.12 35.41
CA ALA A 359 3.34 16.96 35.50
C ALA A 359 3.65 16.37 34.12
N GLU A 360 2.82 16.69 33.12
CA GLU A 360 2.85 16.08 31.81
C GLU A 360 2.44 17.08 30.72
N ALA A 361 3.12 17.01 29.57
CA ALA A 361 2.75 17.70 28.34
C ALA A 361 2.27 16.69 27.28
N LEU A 362 1.16 17.01 26.64
CA LEU A 362 0.56 16.27 25.54
C LEU A 362 0.44 17.17 24.31
N LEU A 363 1.09 16.78 23.23
CA LEU A 363 1.07 17.48 21.95
C LEU A 363 0.36 16.60 20.92
N ALA A 364 -0.79 17.04 20.42
CA ALA A 364 -1.49 16.38 19.32
C ALA A 364 -1.13 17.04 17.98
N PHE A 365 -0.83 16.24 16.96
CA PHE A 365 -0.39 16.69 15.63
C PHE A 365 -0.74 15.64 14.57
N ARG A 366 -0.48 15.91 13.29
CA ARG A 366 -0.56 14.92 12.20
C ARG A 366 0.81 14.34 11.88
N ASP A 367 0.93 13.02 11.74
CA ASP A 367 2.21 12.33 11.51
C ASP A 367 2.39 11.91 10.04
N PRO A 368 3.40 12.41 9.31
CA PRO A 368 3.61 12.06 7.91
C PRO A 368 3.94 10.57 7.72
N PHE A 369 4.42 9.89 8.77
CA PHE A 369 4.72 8.46 8.73
C PHE A 369 3.53 7.57 9.07
N SER A 370 2.41 8.14 9.48
CA SER A 370 1.18 7.40 9.78
C SER A 370 0.06 7.82 8.83
N ASP A 371 0.37 7.97 7.54
CA ASP A 371 -0.56 8.47 6.50
C ASP A 371 -1.27 9.77 6.91
N TYR A 372 -0.54 10.69 7.57
CA TYR A 372 -1.05 11.97 8.08
C TYR A 372 -2.20 11.83 9.10
N GLN A 373 -2.36 10.65 9.70
CA GLN A 373 -3.30 10.45 10.80
C GLN A 373 -2.87 11.23 12.05
N SER A 374 -3.86 11.52 12.90
CA SER A 374 -3.63 12.17 14.18
C SER A 374 -2.74 11.29 15.08
N ALA A 375 -1.70 11.91 15.63
CA ALA A 375 -0.78 11.33 16.58
C ALA A 375 -0.65 12.22 17.80
N THR A 376 -0.20 11.64 18.91
CA THR A 376 0.08 12.37 20.15
C THR A 376 1.48 12.04 20.65
N ALA A 377 2.26 13.07 20.94
CA ALA A 377 3.49 12.97 21.72
C ALA A 377 3.20 13.31 23.17
N ARG A 378 3.81 12.53 24.07
CA ARG A 378 3.64 12.64 25.51
C ARG A 378 5.01 12.73 26.16
N PHE A 379 5.18 13.69 27.05
CA PHE A 379 6.34 13.74 27.95
C PHE A 379 5.87 14.00 29.38
N ALA A 380 6.38 13.19 30.32
CA ALA A 380 6.05 13.30 31.74
C ALA A 380 7.32 13.61 32.54
N ARG A 381 7.24 14.63 33.41
CA ARG A 381 8.35 15.02 34.28
C ARG A 381 8.43 14.06 35.47
N GLN A 382 9.60 13.45 35.68
CA GLN A 382 9.85 12.65 36.87
C GLN A 382 9.90 13.55 38.13
N GLY A 383 9.26 13.11 39.21
CA GLY A 383 9.27 13.82 40.50
C GLY A 383 8.29 14.99 40.64
N ALA A 384 7.41 15.21 39.65
CA ALA A 384 6.30 16.15 39.82
C ALA A 384 5.29 15.61 40.85
N ALA A 385 4.88 16.43 41.82
CA ALA A 385 4.01 16.01 42.92
C ALA A 385 2.52 15.84 42.54
N GLY A 386 2.13 16.21 41.31
CA GLY A 386 0.74 16.21 40.84
C GLY A 386 0.52 15.39 39.57
N ALA A 387 -0.72 15.38 39.06
CA ALA A 387 -1.14 14.68 37.84
C ALA A 387 -1.70 15.62 36.76
N ARG A 388 -1.47 16.94 36.88
CA ARG A 388 -1.98 17.94 35.95
C ARG A 388 -1.34 17.75 34.58
N GLN A 389 -2.15 17.79 33.53
CA GLN A 389 -1.71 17.70 32.14
C GLN A 389 -1.84 19.07 31.47
N GLN A 390 -0.87 19.41 30.63
CA GLN A 390 -0.95 20.51 29.69
C GLN A 390 -1.10 19.93 28.29
N VAL A 391 -2.18 20.29 27.58
CA VAL A 391 -2.51 19.75 26.27
C VAL A 391 -2.49 20.87 25.25
N GLN A 392 -1.81 20.64 24.11
CA GLN A 392 -1.87 21.52 22.95
C GLN A 392 -2.22 20.71 21.70
N SER A 393 -3.22 21.17 20.97
CA SER A 393 -3.55 20.68 19.64
C SER A 393 -2.83 21.56 18.62
N PHE A 394 -1.85 20.98 17.94
CA PHE A 394 -1.03 21.65 16.94
C PHE A 394 -1.53 21.30 15.54
N SER A 395 -1.93 22.31 14.77
CA SER A 395 -2.45 22.13 13.40
C SER A 395 -1.38 21.78 12.37
N GLY A 396 -0.11 21.73 12.79
CA GLY A 396 1.00 21.32 11.94
C GLY A 396 1.25 19.81 11.87
N VAL A 397 2.04 19.45 10.88
CA VAL A 397 2.50 18.09 10.61
C VAL A 397 3.91 17.96 11.20
N LEU A 398 4.06 17.02 12.13
CA LEU A 398 5.32 16.73 12.82
C LEU A 398 5.61 15.24 12.75
N GLU A 399 6.88 14.89 12.71
CA GLU A 399 7.31 13.52 12.96
C GLU A 399 7.23 13.22 14.47
N LYS A 400 6.96 11.98 14.85
CA LYS A 400 6.73 11.61 16.26
C LYS A 400 7.90 11.97 17.18
N GLY A 401 9.13 11.70 16.75
CA GLY A 401 10.35 12.09 17.44
C GLY A 401 10.49 13.59 17.64
N GLN A 402 10.15 14.37 16.63
CA GLN A 402 10.11 15.84 16.70
C GLN A 402 9.08 16.31 17.73
N GLY A 403 7.85 15.77 17.66
CA GLY A 403 6.78 16.10 18.59
C GLY A 403 7.13 15.76 20.04
N GLN A 404 7.88 14.66 20.27
CA GLN A 404 8.40 14.31 21.60
C GLN A 404 9.43 15.31 22.10
N ALA A 405 10.40 15.70 21.27
CA ALA A 405 11.41 16.69 21.65
C ALA A 405 10.79 18.05 21.98
N LEU A 406 9.81 18.50 21.17
CA LEU A 406 9.08 19.74 21.41
C LEU A 406 8.21 19.67 22.67
N ALA A 407 7.52 18.56 22.94
CA ALA A 407 6.73 18.39 24.16
C ALA A 407 7.60 18.34 25.43
N GLU A 408 8.77 17.71 25.36
CA GLU A 408 9.76 17.72 26.44
C GLU A 408 10.28 19.13 26.70
N ASP A 409 10.62 19.85 25.63
CA ASP A 409 11.15 21.21 25.69
C ASP A 409 10.12 22.18 26.29
N TRP A 410 8.87 22.09 25.82
CA TRP A 410 7.75 22.87 26.31
C TRP A 410 7.48 22.62 27.79
N LEU A 411 7.41 21.35 28.23
CA LEU A 411 7.22 21.04 29.64
C LEU A 411 8.38 21.54 30.49
N ARG A 412 9.62 21.41 29.98
CA ARG A 412 10.81 21.90 30.66
C ARG A 412 10.74 23.41 30.84
N ARG A 413 10.45 24.17 29.78
CA ARG A 413 10.29 25.63 29.84
C ARG A 413 9.20 26.04 30.83
N THR A 414 8.01 25.42 30.78
CA THR A 414 6.92 25.71 31.75
C THR A 414 7.38 25.57 33.21
N TRP A 415 8.29 24.65 33.52
CA TRP A 415 8.83 24.47 34.88
C TRP A 415 9.95 25.45 35.23
N TYR A 416 10.84 25.76 34.29
CA TYR A 416 11.98 26.64 34.53
C TYR A 416 11.62 28.13 34.42
N GLU A 417 10.64 28.48 33.61
CA GLU A 417 10.26 29.86 33.26
C GLU A 417 9.00 30.33 34.02
N ARG A 418 8.88 29.85 35.26
CA ARG A 418 7.68 30.00 36.10
C ARG A 418 7.65 31.26 36.96
N GLU A 419 8.69 32.07 36.88
CA GLU A 419 8.84 33.30 37.65
C GLU A 419 8.75 34.51 36.73
N THR A 420 8.06 35.54 37.20
CA THR A 420 7.97 36.85 36.57
C THR A 420 8.39 37.90 37.59
N ILE A 421 9.05 38.94 37.11
CA ILE A 421 9.52 40.05 37.92
C ILE A 421 8.97 41.36 37.36
N GLY A 422 8.70 42.29 38.27
CA GLY A 422 8.33 43.67 37.98
C GLY A 422 9.21 44.62 38.78
N PHE A 423 9.73 45.66 38.14
CA PHE A 423 10.56 46.67 38.79
C PHE A 423 10.44 48.01 38.05
N SER A 424 10.90 49.10 38.68
CA SER A 424 10.88 50.44 38.11
C SER A 424 12.28 51.02 38.01
N VAL A 425 12.55 51.73 36.91
CA VAL A 425 13.81 52.46 36.64
C VAL A 425 13.53 53.93 36.34
N ALA A 426 14.55 54.79 36.49
CA ALA A 426 14.38 56.23 36.46
C ALA A 426 14.01 56.78 35.08
N MET A 427 14.61 56.24 34.02
CA MET A 427 14.37 56.64 32.63
C MET A 427 14.28 55.40 31.75
N PRO A 428 13.54 55.44 30.62
CA PRO A 428 13.61 54.41 29.61
C PRO A 428 15.06 54.20 29.15
N ASP A 429 15.48 52.93 29.07
CA ASP A 429 16.78 52.53 28.56
C ASP A 429 16.52 51.53 27.43
N ASP A 430 17.14 51.75 26.27
CA ASP A 430 17.05 50.84 25.13
C ASP A 430 17.57 49.43 25.50
N ALA A 431 18.47 49.33 26.48
CA ALA A 431 18.93 48.07 27.05
C ALA A 431 17.85 47.29 27.82
N LEU A 432 16.71 47.92 28.12
CA LEU A 432 15.57 47.36 28.85
C LEU A 432 14.30 47.29 27.99
N ALA A 433 14.40 47.45 26.67
CA ALA A 433 13.25 47.32 25.77
C ALA A 433 12.66 45.89 25.76
N PRO A 434 11.39 45.70 25.36
CA PRO A 434 10.81 44.37 25.17
C PRO A 434 11.70 43.47 24.31
N GLY A 435 11.93 42.25 24.79
CA GLY A 435 12.88 41.31 24.23
C GLY A 435 14.30 41.39 24.81
N ALA A 436 14.69 42.45 25.50
CA ALA A 436 15.99 42.49 26.19
C ALA A 436 16.08 41.42 27.28
N VAL A 437 17.30 40.98 27.59
CA VAL A 437 17.55 40.03 28.68
C VAL A 437 18.22 40.77 29.83
N VAL A 438 17.71 40.57 31.03
CA VAL A 438 18.20 41.22 32.24
C VAL A 438 18.51 40.19 33.32
N THR A 439 19.45 40.54 34.19
CA THR A 439 19.58 39.94 35.51
C THR A 439 19.23 40.99 36.55
N LEU A 440 18.50 40.59 37.60
CA LEU A 440 18.07 41.50 38.65
C LEU A 440 18.52 40.96 40.01
N PRO A 441 19.74 41.30 40.49
CA PRO A 441 20.26 40.84 41.78
C PRO A 441 19.31 41.12 42.96
N ALA A 442 18.57 42.24 42.90
CA ALA A 442 17.59 42.62 43.92
C ALA A 442 16.39 41.64 44.04
N SER A 443 16.12 40.83 43.02
CA SER A 443 15.10 39.77 43.09
C SER A 443 15.51 38.58 43.98
N GLY A 444 16.81 38.46 44.29
CA GLY A 444 17.36 37.29 44.98
C GLY A 444 17.47 36.03 44.11
N ASN A 445 17.07 36.09 42.84
CA ASN A 445 17.16 35.00 41.88
C ASN A 445 18.28 35.28 40.86
N PRO A 446 19.31 34.42 40.73
CA PRO A 446 20.41 34.62 39.78
C PRO A 446 20.05 34.30 38.32
N SER A 447 18.77 34.02 38.03
CA SER A 447 18.31 33.68 36.68
C SER A 447 18.31 34.90 35.75
N GLU A 448 18.31 34.61 34.46
CA GLU A 448 18.05 35.60 33.41
C GLU A 448 16.55 35.77 33.20
N PHE A 449 16.13 36.99 32.89
CA PHE A 449 14.75 37.35 32.63
C PHE A 449 14.65 38.08 31.29
N LEU A 450 13.71 37.66 30.45
CA LEU A 450 13.36 38.33 29.20
C LEU A 450 12.30 39.40 29.48
N VAL A 451 12.60 40.66 29.14
CA VAL A 451 11.65 41.76 29.24
C VAL A 451 10.47 41.51 28.32
N THR A 452 9.26 41.49 28.87
CA THR A 452 8.00 41.26 28.14
C THR A 452 7.20 42.53 27.95
N GLY A 453 7.42 43.55 28.77
CA GLY A 453 6.69 44.81 28.69
C GLY A 453 7.41 45.94 29.39
N VAL A 454 7.24 47.13 28.83
CA VAL A 454 7.72 48.40 29.38
C VAL A 454 6.56 49.39 29.36
N GLU A 455 6.22 49.95 30.52
CA GLU A 455 5.24 51.02 30.66
C GLU A 455 6.00 52.33 30.92
N ASP A 456 5.95 53.26 29.98
CA ASP A 456 6.57 54.58 30.12
C ASP A 456 5.60 55.56 30.80
N GLY A 457 6.11 56.30 31.79
CA GLY A 457 5.32 57.15 32.68
C GLY A 457 6.21 58.10 33.49
N LEU A 458 5.81 58.43 34.72
CA LEU A 458 6.68 59.20 35.64
C LEU A 458 7.96 58.43 36.01
N VAL A 459 7.85 57.11 36.04
CA VAL A 459 8.95 56.15 36.16
C VAL A 459 8.73 55.09 35.09
N CYS A 460 9.81 54.51 34.56
CA CYS A 460 9.73 53.46 33.57
C CYS A 460 9.54 52.12 34.29
N ARG A 461 8.40 51.46 34.09
CA ARG A 461 8.09 50.18 34.72
C ARG A 461 8.40 49.04 33.75
N VAL A 462 9.18 48.07 34.22
CA VAL A 462 9.62 46.92 33.43
C VAL A 462 9.02 45.65 33.99
N SER A 463 8.43 44.84 33.11
CA SER A 463 7.98 43.47 33.41
C SER A 463 8.84 42.48 32.63
N ALA A 464 9.30 41.42 33.30
CA ALA A 464 10.12 40.40 32.67
C ALA A 464 9.75 38.99 33.16
N ARG A 465 9.92 38.00 32.29
CA ARG A 465 9.70 36.58 32.60
C ARG A 465 11.02 35.83 32.64
N GLN A 466 11.15 34.87 33.55
CA GLN A 466 12.33 34.02 33.63
C GLN A 466 12.53 33.27 32.32
N ILE A 467 13.79 33.14 31.89
CA ILE A 467 14.17 32.32 30.74
C ILE A 467 15.27 31.34 31.14
N ALA A 468 15.38 30.23 30.40
CA ALA A 468 16.46 29.27 30.59
C ALA A 468 17.30 29.09 29.32
N ARG A 469 18.59 29.38 29.40
CA ARG A 469 19.56 28.94 28.39
C ARG A 469 19.87 27.46 28.65
N GLY A 470 19.34 26.57 27.83
CA GLY A 470 19.51 25.13 27.99
C GLY A 470 19.69 24.41 26.67
N ALA A 471 20.33 23.23 26.71
CA ALA A 471 20.37 22.35 25.56
C ALA A 471 18.95 21.89 25.20
N VAL A 472 18.57 22.05 23.94
CA VAL A 472 17.27 21.59 23.43
C VAL A 472 17.20 20.05 23.55
N PRO A 473 16.04 19.46 23.90
CA PRO A 473 15.89 18.02 23.91
C PRO A 473 16.20 17.40 22.55
N ARG A 474 16.74 16.18 22.58
CA ARG A 474 17.20 15.53 21.35
C ARG A 474 16.03 15.06 20.49
N TRP A 475 15.96 15.57 19.26
CA TRP A 475 15.13 15.00 18.22
C TRP A 475 15.71 13.65 17.78
N ARG A 476 15.00 12.56 18.13
CA ARG A 476 15.29 11.19 17.70
C ARG A 476 14.15 10.69 16.84
N SER A 477 14.38 10.44 15.57
CA SER A 477 13.29 10.03 14.69
C SER A 477 12.88 8.59 14.98
N VAL A 478 11.57 8.35 14.89
CA VAL A 478 10.99 7.02 14.94
C VAL A 478 10.30 6.81 13.60
N VAL A 479 11.01 6.20 12.66
CA VAL A 479 10.41 5.78 11.38
C VAL A 479 9.67 4.46 11.61
N PRO A 480 8.32 4.45 11.68
CA PRO A 480 7.58 3.21 11.82
C PRO A 480 7.77 2.37 10.56
N ARG A 481 7.90 1.06 10.74
CA ARG A 481 7.88 0.12 9.61
C ARG A 481 6.42 -0.16 9.27
N PRO A 482 5.97 0.11 8.03
CA PRO A 482 4.64 -0.29 7.63
C PRO A 482 4.53 -1.81 7.78
N PRO A 483 3.46 -2.33 8.40
CA PRO A 483 3.25 -3.77 8.45
C PRO A 483 3.17 -4.26 6.99
N VAL A 484 4.02 -5.21 6.60
CA VAL A 484 3.93 -5.82 5.26
C VAL A 484 2.68 -6.70 5.26
N PRO A 485 1.59 -6.35 4.54
CA PRO A 485 0.47 -7.25 4.42
C PRO A 485 0.96 -8.47 3.62
N PRO A 486 0.69 -9.70 4.05
CA PRO A 486 1.15 -10.89 3.34
C PRO A 486 0.56 -10.89 1.92
N VAL A 487 1.42 -10.99 0.90
CA VAL A 487 0.99 -11.20 -0.48
C VAL A 487 0.41 -12.61 -0.57
N ILE A 488 -0.92 -12.71 -0.47
CA ILE A 488 -1.64 -13.97 -0.64
C ILE A 488 -1.67 -14.30 -2.14
N VAL A 489 -0.70 -15.08 -2.62
CA VAL A 489 -0.75 -15.70 -3.95
C VAL A 489 -1.71 -16.88 -3.86
N SER A 490 -2.93 -16.72 -4.38
CA SER A 490 -3.93 -17.79 -4.45
C SER A 490 -3.80 -18.56 -5.76
N GLY A 491 -3.67 -19.89 -5.70
CA GLY A 491 -3.62 -20.77 -6.88
C GLY A 491 -4.97 -20.89 -7.61
N ARG A 492 -5.03 -21.62 -8.72
CA ARG A 492 -6.28 -21.86 -9.49
C ARG A 492 -7.37 -22.50 -8.59
N PRO A 493 -8.59 -21.95 -8.53
CA PRO A 493 -9.67 -22.56 -7.75
C PRO A 493 -10.12 -23.90 -8.34
N HIS A 494 -10.59 -24.82 -7.51
CA HIS A 494 -11.28 -26.03 -7.93
C HIS A 494 -12.79 -25.77 -7.86
N ALA A 495 -13.44 -25.71 -9.03
CA ALA A 495 -14.87 -25.42 -9.16
C ALA A 495 -15.60 -26.61 -9.77
N VAL A 496 -16.64 -27.08 -9.08
CA VAL A 496 -17.46 -28.21 -9.49
C VAL A 496 -18.89 -27.71 -9.68
N PHE A 497 -19.44 -27.93 -10.88
CA PHE A 497 -20.83 -27.60 -11.22
C PHE A 497 -21.73 -28.82 -11.00
N LEU A 498 -22.87 -28.57 -10.36
CA LEU A 498 -23.84 -29.59 -9.98
C LEU A 498 -25.21 -29.24 -10.56
N ASP A 499 -25.73 -30.07 -11.48
CA ASP A 499 -27.13 -30.00 -11.89
C ASP A 499 -27.96 -30.88 -10.93
N LEU A 500 -28.53 -30.24 -9.91
CA LEU A 500 -29.18 -30.92 -8.79
C LEU A 500 -30.70 -31.03 -8.99
N PRO A 501 -31.37 -31.99 -8.31
CA PRO A 501 -32.84 -32.04 -8.28
C PRO A 501 -33.43 -30.82 -7.54
N ALA A 502 -34.74 -30.61 -7.71
CA ALA A 502 -35.47 -29.61 -6.93
C ALA A 502 -35.44 -29.96 -5.43
N GLY A 503 -35.43 -28.93 -4.58
CA GLY A 503 -35.43 -29.08 -3.12
C GLY A 503 -34.05 -29.01 -2.46
N VAL A 504 -32.97 -28.82 -3.22
CA VAL A 504 -31.66 -28.46 -2.64
C VAL A 504 -31.59 -26.95 -2.46
N GLY A 505 -31.64 -26.49 -1.22
CA GLY A 505 -31.63 -25.07 -0.86
C GLY A 505 -32.79 -24.27 -1.47
N GLU A 506 -32.77 -22.96 -1.29
CA GLU A 506 -33.77 -22.05 -1.86
C GLU A 506 -33.43 -21.70 -3.33
N GLY A 507 -34.46 -21.40 -4.13
CA GLY A 507 -34.32 -20.93 -5.51
C GLY A 507 -35.33 -21.51 -6.49
N SER A 508 -35.32 -20.99 -7.72
CA SER A 508 -36.09 -21.50 -8.86
C SER A 508 -35.44 -22.76 -9.45
N LEU A 509 -36.11 -23.43 -10.40
CA LEU A 509 -35.60 -24.67 -11.00
C LEU A 509 -34.23 -24.51 -11.68
N HIS A 510 -33.99 -23.39 -12.36
CA HIS A 510 -32.71 -23.13 -13.03
C HIS A 510 -31.58 -22.78 -12.05
N ASP A 511 -31.91 -22.33 -10.83
CA ASP A 511 -30.93 -22.07 -9.76
C ASP A 511 -30.31 -23.35 -9.20
N GLN A 512 -30.90 -24.51 -9.53
CA GLN A 512 -30.39 -25.82 -9.14
C GLN A 512 -29.19 -26.27 -9.97
N LEU A 513 -28.79 -25.52 -11.01
CA LEU A 513 -27.40 -25.52 -11.43
C LEU A 513 -26.58 -24.76 -10.38
N ARG A 514 -26.05 -25.50 -9.42
CA ARG A 514 -25.23 -24.96 -8.33
C ARG A 514 -23.75 -25.14 -8.60
N VAL A 515 -22.94 -24.40 -7.86
CA VAL A 515 -21.48 -24.47 -7.92
C VAL A 515 -20.90 -24.61 -6.52
N ALA A 516 -19.94 -25.50 -6.39
CA ALA A 516 -19.13 -25.66 -5.20
C ALA A 516 -17.68 -25.30 -5.56
N VAL A 517 -17.07 -24.40 -4.79
CA VAL A 517 -15.72 -23.89 -5.09
C VAL A 517 -14.81 -24.01 -3.87
N TRP A 518 -13.59 -24.45 -4.12
CA TRP A 518 -12.53 -24.54 -3.11
C TRP A 518 -11.23 -23.92 -3.64
N GLN A 519 -10.50 -23.23 -2.75
CA GLN A 519 -9.19 -22.63 -3.05
C GLN A 519 -8.42 -22.46 -1.73
N LYS A 520 -7.10 -22.65 -1.76
CA LYS A 520 -6.20 -22.35 -0.65
C LYS A 520 -5.05 -21.44 -1.09
N PRO A 521 -4.87 -20.25 -0.49
CA PRO A 521 -5.76 -19.62 0.50
C PRO A 521 -7.10 -19.20 -0.11
N TRP A 522 -8.17 -19.17 0.69
CA TRP A 522 -9.50 -18.78 0.20
C TRP A 522 -9.56 -17.28 -0.10
N ARG A 523 -10.13 -16.95 -1.26
CA ARG A 523 -10.62 -15.61 -1.61
C ARG A 523 -12.07 -15.72 -2.08
N THR A 524 -12.81 -14.62 -2.01
CA THR A 524 -14.15 -14.56 -2.64
C THR A 524 -14.00 -14.75 -4.15
N GLN A 525 -14.84 -15.62 -4.73
CA GLN A 525 -14.75 -15.97 -6.15
C GLN A 525 -15.89 -15.30 -6.94
N ALA A 526 -15.57 -14.78 -8.11
CA ALA A 526 -16.54 -14.32 -9.10
C ALA A 526 -16.76 -15.40 -10.17
N LEU A 527 -18.02 -15.63 -10.52
CA LEU A 527 -18.42 -16.48 -11.63
C LEU A 527 -18.83 -15.64 -12.82
N SER A 528 -18.38 -16.04 -13.99
CA SER A 528 -18.82 -15.47 -15.27
C SER A 528 -19.09 -16.58 -16.28
N ALA A 529 -20.03 -16.34 -17.19
CA ALA A 529 -20.39 -17.29 -18.24
C ALA A 529 -20.45 -16.63 -19.63
N SER A 530 -20.14 -17.42 -20.65
CA SER A 530 -20.30 -17.06 -22.07
C SER A 530 -20.69 -18.28 -22.92
N PRO A 531 -21.49 -18.11 -23.98
CA PRO A 531 -21.68 -19.15 -25.00
C PRO A 531 -20.39 -19.43 -25.80
N GLU A 532 -19.40 -18.53 -25.77
CA GLU A 532 -18.12 -18.64 -26.46
C GLU A 532 -16.94 -18.63 -25.46
N THR A 533 -15.71 -18.74 -25.95
CA THR A 533 -14.48 -18.59 -25.14
C THR A 533 -14.09 -17.13 -24.89
N THR A 534 -14.91 -16.18 -25.34
CA THR A 534 -14.77 -14.73 -25.16
C THR A 534 -16.10 -14.11 -24.73
N GLY A 535 -16.13 -12.84 -24.31
CA GLY A 535 -17.39 -12.15 -23.99
C GLY A 535 -18.07 -12.61 -22.69
N PHE A 536 -17.28 -12.98 -21.68
CA PHE A 536 -17.80 -13.43 -20.38
C PHE A 536 -18.60 -12.35 -19.66
N THR A 537 -19.76 -12.76 -19.14
CA THR A 537 -20.67 -11.91 -18.36
C THR A 537 -20.73 -12.39 -16.92
N ALA A 538 -20.65 -11.47 -15.95
CA ALA A 538 -20.72 -11.80 -14.53
C ALA A 538 -22.08 -12.42 -14.16
N ARG A 539 -22.05 -13.49 -13.36
CA ARG A 539 -23.23 -14.31 -13.00
C ARG A 539 -23.49 -14.36 -11.51
N ALA A 540 -22.49 -14.72 -10.72
CA ALA A 540 -22.65 -14.94 -9.28
C ALA A 540 -21.33 -14.70 -8.54
N MET A 541 -21.41 -14.68 -7.21
CA MET A 541 -20.25 -14.64 -6.32
C MET A 541 -20.34 -15.78 -5.31
N VAL A 542 -19.19 -16.37 -4.99
CA VAL A 542 -19.05 -17.41 -3.97
C VAL A 542 -18.21 -16.83 -2.84
N ALA A 543 -18.85 -16.56 -1.71
CA ALA A 543 -18.23 -15.92 -0.55
C ALA A 543 -17.56 -16.93 0.40
N LYS A 544 -18.05 -18.18 0.44
CA LYS A 544 -17.57 -19.26 1.31
C LYS A 544 -16.99 -20.41 0.49
N SER A 545 -15.90 -21.01 0.97
CA SER A 545 -15.34 -22.21 0.36
C SER A 545 -16.19 -23.42 0.72
N ALA A 546 -16.59 -24.19 -0.29
CA ALA A 546 -17.34 -25.42 -0.13
C ALA A 546 -16.47 -26.55 0.44
N VAL A 547 -17.12 -27.52 1.08
CA VAL A 547 -16.52 -28.79 1.49
C VAL A 547 -16.55 -29.75 0.30
N LEU A 548 -15.41 -29.84 -0.39
CA LEU A 548 -15.20 -30.68 -1.57
C LEU A 548 -14.27 -31.85 -1.24
N GLY A 549 -14.45 -32.94 -1.97
CA GLY A 549 -13.60 -34.12 -1.85
C GLY A 549 -13.75 -35.08 -3.02
N ARG A 550 -13.09 -36.23 -2.90
CA ARG A 550 -13.20 -37.34 -3.85
C ARG A 550 -13.38 -38.67 -3.15
N LEU A 551 -14.15 -39.55 -3.77
CA LEU A 551 -14.27 -40.91 -3.30
C LEU A 551 -12.92 -41.64 -3.41
N THR A 552 -12.52 -42.36 -2.37
CA THR A 552 -11.31 -43.21 -2.38
C THR A 552 -11.64 -44.69 -2.56
N ALA A 553 -12.92 -45.02 -2.63
CA ALA A 553 -13.44 -46.34 -2.99
C ALA A 553 -14.73 -46.18 -3.80
N PRO A 554 -15.07 -47.12 -4.70
CA PRO A 554 -16.31 -47.07 -5.45
C PRO A 554 -17.52 -47.19 -4.52
N LEU A 555 -18.58 -46.43 -4.82
CA LEU A 555 -19.85 -46.49 -4.13
C LEU A 555 -20.83 -47.38 -4.90
N ALA A 556 -21.16 -48.53 -4.32
CA ALA A 556 -22.07 -49.48 -4.94
C ALA A 556 -23.53 -48.96 -4.97
N PRO A 557 -24.38 -49.54 -5.84
CA PRO A 557 -25.82 -49.32 -5.83
C PRO A 557 -26.45 -49.59 -4.46
N GLY A 558 -27.46 -48.80 -4.11
CA GLY A 558 -28.11 -48.82 -2.79
C GLY A 558 -29.63 -49.03 -2.85
N PHE A 559 -30.29 -48.71 -1.74
CA PHE A 559 -31.74 -48.69 -1.61
C PHE A 559 -32.24 -47.35 -1.05
N GLU A 560 -33.47 -46.99 -1.39
CA GLU A 560 -34.13 -45.76 -0.91
C GLU A 560 -34.97 -46.00 0.36
N GLY A 561 -35.28 -44.91 1.07
CA GLY A 561 -36.31 -44.87 2.11
C GLY A 561 -35.96 -45.54 3.44
N ARG A 562 -34.70 -45.95 3.64
CA ARG A 562 -34.20 -46.53 4.89
C ARG A 562 -32.74 -46.12 5.13
N ILE A 563 -32.35 -46.00 6.39
CA ILE A 563 -30.95 -45.78 6.78
C ILE A 563 -30.16 -47.06 6.52
N ASP A 564 -29.19 -46.97 5.63
CA ASP A 564 -28.18 -48.01 5.42
C ASP A 564 -27.12 -47.92 6.54
N ARG A 565 -27.19 -48.89 7.45
CA ARG A 565 -26.26 -49.03 8.57
C ARG A 565 -25.01 -49.86 8.23
N ALA A 566 -25.03 -50.58 7.12
CA ALA A 566 -23.94 -51.47 6.72
C ALA A 566 -22.99 -50.78 5.74
N GLY A 567 -23.54 -50.01 4.80
CA GLY A 567 -22.78 -49.23 3.83
C GLY A 567 -22.01 -48.07 4.47
N ALA A 568 -20.89 -47.72 3.82
CA ALA A 568 -20.10 -46.55 4.14
C ALA A 568 -19.53 -45.91 2.88
N ILE A 569 -19.29 -44.61 2.93
CA ILE A 569 -18.58 -43.85 1.90
C ILE A 569 -17.20 -43.52 2.44
N PHE A 570 -16.17 -43.75 1.62
CA PHE A 570 -14.80 -43.33 1.92
C PHE A 570 -14.46 -42.15 1.02
N VAL A 571 -14.14 -41.01 1.64
CA VAL A 571 -13.92 -39.74 0.94
C VAL A 571 -12.70 -39.03 1.48
N GLU A 572 -11.85 -38.56 0.58
CA GLU A 572 -10.79 -37.60 0.88
C GLU A 572 -11.35 -36.17 0.75
N LEU A 573 -11.39 -35.40 1.84
CA LEU A 573 -11.90 -34.02 1.88
C LEU A 573 -10.76 -33.01 1.79
N PHE A 574 -10.89 -32.01 0.93
CA PHE A 574 -9.84 -31.01 0.69
C PHE A 574 -9.76 -29.97 1.82
N ASP A 575 -8.83 -30.16 2.76
CA ASP A 575 -8.61 -29.23 3.89
C ASP A 575 -9.89 -28.90 4.70
N ARG A 576 -10.80 -29.88 4.83
CA ARG A 576 -12.10 -29.75 5.51
C ARG A 576 -12.40 -30.97 6.37
N GLN A 577 -13.35 -30.82 7.28
CA GLN A 577 -13.79 -31.86 8.21
C GLN A 577 -15.29 -32.15 8.00
N ALA A 578 -15.72 -33.34 8.39
CA ALA A 578 -17.12 -33.73 8.44
C ALA A 578 -17.53 -34.06 9.88
N GLU A 579 -18.78 -33.80 10.23
CA GLU A 579 -19.27 -33.97 11.60
C GLU A 579 -20.35 -35.05 11.68
N SER A 580 -20.36 -35.77 12.81
CA SER A 580 -21.44 -36.71 13.14
C SER A 580 -22.64 -35.96 13.70
N ILE A 581 -23.84 -36.34 13.29
CA ILE A 581 -25.09 -35.70 13.71
C ILE A 581 -26.09 -36.71 14.27
N SER A 582 -27.10 -36.20 14.97
CA SER A 582 -28.24 -37.02 15.39
C SER A 582 -29.11 -37.42 14.19
N VAL A 583 -29.84 -38.54 14.32
CA VAL A 583 -30.81 -38.97 13.29
C VAL A 583 -31.88 -37.90 13.06
N ALA A 584 -32.31 -37.19 14.11
CA ALA A 584 -33.30 -36.13 13.99
C ALA A 584 -32.79 -34.95 13.13
N GLN A 585 -31.54 -34.52 13.32
CA GLN A 585 -30.92 -33.50 12.48
C GLN A 585 -30.76 -33.98 11.03
N MET A 586 -30.35 -35.23 10.83
CA MET A 586 -30.23 -35.82 9.50
C MET A 586 -31.59 -35.82 8.80
N LEU A 587 -32.66 -36.26 9.45
CA LEU A 587 -34.01 -36.24 8.87
C LEU A 587 -34.54 -34.82 8.60
N ASN A 588 -33.99 -33.81 9.27
CA ASN A 588 -34.25 -32.39 8.99
C ASN A 588 -33.31 -31.79 7.91
N GLY A 589 -32.60 -32.62 7.14
CA GLY A 589 -31.79 -32.19 6.00
C GLY A 589 -30.30 -31.94 6.29
N ALA A 590 -29.83 -32.08 7.52
CA ALA A 590 -28.40 -31.92 7.83
C ALA A 590 -27.55 -33.04 7.21
N ASN A 591 -26.25 -32.78 7.03
CA ASN A 591 -25.28 -33.68 6.37
C ASN A 591 -25.72 -34.17 4.97
N ALA A 592 -26.47 -33.36 4.23
CA ALA A 592 -26.72 -33.62 2.82
C ALA A 592 -25.41 -33.48 2.01
N ALA A 593 -25.19 -34.40 1.09
CA ALA A 593 -24.04 -34.45 0.20
C ALA A 593 -24.47 -34.89 -1.20
N ALA A 594 -23.72 -34.48 -2.20
CA ALA A 594 -23.86 -34.89 -3.58
C ALA A 594 -22.63 -35.70 -4.02
N VAL A 595 -22.88 -36.84 -4.66
CA VAL A 595 -21.84 -37.70 -5.25
C VAL A 595 -22.09 -37.86 -6.74
N ARG A 596 -21.06 -37.65 -7.56
CA ARG A 596 -21.17 -37.82 -9.01
C ARG A 596 -21.22 -39.31 -9.37
N SER A 597 -22.34 -39.76 -9.92
CA SER A 597 -22.51 -41.15 -10.36
C SER A 597 -21.69 -41.46 -11.63
N THR A 598 -21.56 -42.75 -11.94
CA THR A 598 -20.87 -43.26 -13.15
C THR A 598 -21.51 -42.78 -14.46
N VAL A 599 -22.80 -42.43 -14.44
CA VAL A 599 -23.54 -41.90 -15.59
C VAL A 599 -23.56 -40.36 -15.63
N GLY A 600 -22.81 -39.69 -14.75
CA GLY A 600 -22.59 -38.24 -14.76
C GLY A 600 -23.66 -37.39 -14.05
N VAL A 601 -24.76 -37.99 -13.56
CA VAL A 601 -25.75 -37.28 -12.71
C VAL A 601 -25.37 -37.36 -11.23
N TRP A 602 -25.86 -36.42 -10.44
CA TRP A 602 -25.57 -36.34 -9.01
C TRP A 602 -26.56 -37.16 -8.18
N GLU A 603 -26.04 -38.04 -7.34
CA GLU A 603 -26.81 -38.64 -6.27
C GLU A 603 -26.79 -37.72 -5.05
N VAL A 604 -27.96 -37.37 -4.53
CA VAL A 604 -28.08 -36.70 -3.23
C VAL A 604 -28.25 -37.77 -2.15
N LEU A 605 -27.44 -37.68 -1.12
CA LEU A 605 -27.46 -38.59 0.03
C LEU A 605 -27.18 -37.84 1.33
N GLN A 606 -27.42 -38.49 2.46
CA GLN A 606 -27.07 -37.98 3.78
C GLN A 606 -26.31 -39.03 4.58
N PHE A 607 -25.55 -38.59 5.59
CA PHE A 607 -24.82 -39.49 6.49
C PHE A 607 -24.98 -39.06 7.95
N GLN A 608 -25.06 -40.07 8.83
CA GLN A 608 -25.20 -39.84 10.27
C GLN A 608 -23.85 -39.68 10.96
N GLN A 609 -22.89 -40.55 10.65
CA GLN A 609 -21.60 -40.60 11.32
C GLN A 609 -20.48 -40.23 10.35
N ALA A 610 -19.55 -39.42 10.82
CA ALA A 610 -18.31 -39.08 10.15
C ALA A 610 -17.14 -39.43 11.09
N THR A 611 -16.19 -40.23 10.59
CA THR A 611 -14.99 -40.60 11.33
C THR A 611 -13.78 -40.41 10.44
N GLU A 612 -12.85 -39.56 10.85
CA GLU A 612 -11.55 -39.41 10.19
C GLU A 612 -10.72 -40.67 10.47
N ILE A 613 -10.35 -41.38 9.41
CA ILE A 613 -9.57 -42.63 9.49
C ILE A 613 -8.08 -42.38 9.27
N GLU A 614 -7.74 -41.41 8.42
CA GLU A 614 -6.41 -40.85 8.21
C GLU A 614 -6.57 -39.34 7.95
N PRO A 615 -5.51 -38.52 8.06
CA PRO A 615 -5.63 -37.09 7.78
C PRO A 615 -6.32 -36.82 6.45
N GLN A 616 -7.43 -36.06 6.47
CA GLN A 616 -8.29 -35.75 5.32
C GLN A 616 -9.10 -36.92 4.75
N LEU A 617 -8.90 -38.15 5.21
CA LEU A 617 -9.63 -39.33 4.76
C LEU A 617 -10.73 -39.70 5.77
N TRP A 618 -11.97 -39.67 5.30
CA TRP A 618 -13.16 -39.83 6.13
C TRP A 618 -13.96 -41.06 5.74
N ARG A 619 -14.42 -41.79 6.74
CA ARG A 619 -15.46 -42.80 6.62
C ARG A 619 -16.79 -42.23 7.07
N LEU A 620 -17.74 -42.14 6.15
CA LEU A 620 -19.11 -41.68 6.41
C LEU A 620 -20.06 -42.89 6.45
N SER A 621 -20.89 -43.00 7.49
CA SER A 621 -21.79 -44.16 7.68
C SER A 621 -23.17 -43.75 8.21
N GLY A 622 -24.11 -44.70 8.21
CA GLY A 622 -25.52 -44.43 8.51
C GLY A 622 -26.16 -43.61 7.38
N LEU A 623 -26.12 -44.16 6.17
CA LEU A 623 -26.41 -43.42 4.94
C LEU A 623 -27.90 -43.40 4.62
N LEU A 624 -28.44 -42.25 4.21
CA LEU A 624 -29.71 -42.13 3.51
C LEU A 624 -29.42 -41.82 2.05
N ARG A 625 -29.64 -42.80 1.17
CA ARG A 625 -29.27 -42.74 -0.25
C ARG A 625 -30.46 -42.33 -1.13
N GLY A 626 -30.19 -41.89 -2.36
CA GLY A 626 -31.22 -41.58 -3.37
C GLY A 626 -32.21 -40.47 -2.98
N GLN A 627 -31.80 -39.52 -2.14
CA GLN A 627 -32.66 -38.43 -1.67
C GLN A 627 -33.10 -37.53 -2.82
N LEU A 628 -34.25 -36.86 -2.66
CA LEU A 628 -34.82 -35.96 -3.68
C LEU A 628 -35.03 -36.64 -5.07
N GLY A 629 -35.19 -37.96 -5.08
CA GLY A 629 -35.47 -38.74 -6.28
C GLY A 629 -34.26 -38.94 -7.20
N THR A 630 -33.06 -39.07 -6.63
CA THR A 630 -31.84 -39.44 -7.36
C THR A 630 -31.58 -40.95 -7.36
N SER A 631 -32.63 -41.77 -7.48
CA SER A 631 -32.55 -43.24 -7.50
C SER A 631 -31.74 -43.76 -8.67
N ASP A 632 -31.84 -43.10 -9.81
CA ASP A 632 -31.12 -43.44 -11.04
C ASP A 632 -29.61 -43.23 -10.86
N ALA A 633 -29.21 -42.12 -10.23
CA ALA A 633 -27.82 -41.87 -9.86
C ALA A 633 -27.32 -42.91 -8.84
N MET A 634 -28.13 -43.20 -7.81
CA MET A 634 -27.83 -44.21 -6.79
C MET A 634 -27.68 -45.60 -7.42
N ALA A 635 -28.58 -45.99 -8.32
CA ALA A 635 -28.57 -47.30 -8.98
C ALA A 635 -27.38 -47.48 -9.92
N ALA A 636 -26.88 -46.39 -10.51
CA ALA A 636 -25.68 -46.40 -11.33
C ALA A 636 -24.39 -46.53 -10.49
N GLY A 637 -24.43 -46.18 -9.21
CA GLY A 637 -23.26 -46.12 -8.33
C GLY A 637 -22.28 -45.02 -8.73
N ALA A 638 -21.17 -44.91 -8.00
CA ALA A 638 -20.08 -43.99 -8.28
C ALA A 638 -18.73 -44.70 -8.29
N ALA A 639 -17.82 -44.28 -9.15
CA ALA A 639 -16.47 -44.83 -9.22
C ALA A 639 -15.56 -44.22 -8.15
N GLU A 640 -14.44 -44.90 -7.87
CA GLU A 640 -13.31 -44.28 -7.18
C GLU A 640 -12.85 -43.02 -7.94
N GLY A 641 -12.49 -41.98 -7.19
CA GLY A 641 -12.13 -40.66 -7.73
C GLY A 641 -13.31 -39.75 -8.08
N ALA A 642 -14.56 -40.23 -7.94
CA ALA A 642 -15.74 -39.40 -8.20
C ALA A 642 -15.83 -38.21 -7.24
N ASP A 643 -16.32 -37.08 -7.75
CA ASP A 643 -16.49 -35.85 -6.97
C ASP A 643 -17.52 -36.04 -5.85
N PHE A 644 -17.17 -35.58 -4.66
CA PHE A 644 -18.02 -35.51 -3.48
C PHE A 644 -18.14 -34.04 -3.04
N VAL A 645 -19.37 -33.61 -2.76
CA VAL A 645 -19.68 -32.24 -2.32
C VAL A 645 -20.61 -32.29 -1.12
N LEU A 646 -20.24 -31.72 0.01
CA LEU A 646 -21.19 -31.48 1.10
C LEU A 646 -22.10 -30.31 0.69
N LEU A 647 -23.41 -30.49 0.83
CA LEU A 647 -24.42 -29.49 0.44
C LEU A 647 -24.74 -28.60 1.64
N ASP A 648 -24.06 -27.46 1.71
CA ASP A 648 -24.26 -26.41 2.71
C ASP A 648 -24.45 -25.04 2.05
N ASP A 649 -24.36 -23.96 2.84
CA ASP A 649 -24.53 -22.59 2.36
C ASP A 649 -23.37 -22.07 1.49
N ALA A 650 -22.28 -22.83 1.34
CA ALA A 650 -21.21 -22.54 0.40
C ALA A 650 -21.50 -23.08 -1.02
N VAL A 651 -22.52 -23.92 -1.20
CA VAL A 651 -22.96 -24.43 -2.51
C VAL A 651 -24.12 -23.57 -3.04
N VAL A 652 -23.76 -22.57 -3.82
CA VAL A 652 -24.67 -21.50 -4.26
C VAL A 652 -25.15 -21.71 -5.71
N PRO A 653 -26.27 -21.08 -6.13
CA PRO A 653 -26.66 -21.04 -7.53
C PRO A 653 -25.56 -20.45 -8.42
N ALA A 654 -25.30 -21.07 -9.58
CA ALA A 654 -24.26 -20.62 -10.50
C ALA A 654 -24.64 -19.31 -11.25
N GLY A 655 -25.91 -18.89 -11.19
CA GLY A 655 -26.42 -17.74 -11.95
C GLY A 655 -26.78 -18.06 -13.40
N LEU A 656 -27.24 -19.29 -13.65
CA LEU A 656 -27.80 -19.72 -14.93
C LEU A 656 -29.11 -18.97 -15.22
N ARG A 657 -29.31 -18.45 -16.43
CA ARG A 657 -30.61 -17.84 -16.79
C ARG A 657 -31.60 -18.89 -17.24
N SER A 658 -32.90 -18.63 -17.06
CA SER A 658 -33.97 -19.53 -17.49
C SER A 658 -33.91 -19.89 -18.99
N SER A 659 -33.50 -18.95 -19.85
CA SER A 659 -33.33 -19.19 -21.29
C SER A 659 -32.09 -19.99 -21.67
N GLU A 660 -31.17 -20.22 -20.72
CA GLU A 660 -29.89 -20.91 -20.94
C GLU A 660 -29.93 -22.36 -20.46
N VAL A 661 -31.04 -22.81 -19.89
CA VAL A 661 -31.23 -24.20 -19.42
C VAL A 661 -30.98 -25.19 -20.55
N GLY A 662 -30.08 -26.15 -20.30
CA GLY A 662 -29.70 -27.17 -21.28
C GLY A 662 -28.71 -26.72 -22.36
N LEU A 663 -28.28 -25.46 -22.37
CA LEU A 663 -27.22 -24.99 -23.27
C LEU A 663 -25.83 -25.31 -22.70
N VAL A 664 -24.87 -25.53 -23.59
CA VAL A 664 -23.45 -25.61 -23.23
C VAL A 664 -22.94 -24.19 -23.02
N LEU A 665 -22.46 -23.90 -21.82
CA LEU A 665 -21.83 -22.61 -21.50
C LEU A 665 -20.39 -22.81 -21.04
N ASN A 666 -19.54 -21.85 -21.39
CA ASN A 666 -18.18 -21.71 -20.87
C ASN A 666 -18.26 -20.88 -19.58
N TRP A 667 -17.66 -21.38 -18.51
CA TRP A 667 -17.64 -20.77 -17.19
C TRP A 667 -16.22 -20.38 -16.79
N ARG A 668 -16.10 -19.21 -16.17
CA ARG A 668 -14.89 -18.71 -15.51
C ARG A 668 -15.16 -18.51 -14.03
N VAL A 669 -14.28 -19.06 -13.21
CA VAL A 669 -14.30 -18.91 -11.75
C VAL A 669 -12.93 -18.41 -11.30
N GLY A 670 -12.87 -17.24 -10.65
CA GLY A 670 -11.61 -16.70 -10.14
C GLY A 670 -11.79 -15.65 -9.05
N PRO A 671 -10.71 -15.28 -8.32
CA PRO A 671 -10.81 -14.32 -7.23
C PRO A 671 -11.32 -12.96 -7.68
N THR A 672 -12.20 -12.35 -6.89
CA THR A 672 -12.67 -10.97 -7.12
C THR A 672 -11.52 -9.96 -7.09
N GLY A 673 -11.54 -8.98 -7.98
CA GLY A 673 -10.57 -7.88 -8.03
C GLY A 673 -9.24 -8.20 -8.72
N LEU A 674 -9.09 -9.40 -9.28
CA LEU A 674 -7.98 -9.76 -10.16
C LEU A 674 -8.46 -9.81 -11.62
N ASP A 675 -7.55 -9.56 -12.56
CA ASP A 675 -7.85 -9.67 -13.98
C ASP A 675 -8.37 -11.07 -14.31
N GLY A 676 -9.48 -11.14 -15.05
CA GLY A 676 -10.19 -12.38 -15.39
C GLY A 676 -9.47 -13.31 -16.38
N SER A 677 -8.14 -13.21 -16.44
CA SER A 677 -7.23 -14.00 -17.29
C SER A 677 -5.96 -14.35 -16.51
N GLY A 678 -5.51 -15.60 -16.57
CA GLY A 678 -4.25 -16.03 -15.97
C GLY A 678 -4.37 -17.33 -15.18
N LEU A 679 -3.31 -17.66 -14.43
CA LEU A 679 -3.20 -18.92 -13.67
C LEU A 679 -4.16 -19.01 -12.46
N ASN A 680 -4.87 -17.93 -12.14
CA ASN A 680 -5.70 -17.81 -10.94
C ASN A 680 -7.19 -18.05 -11.24
N VAL A 681 -7.51 -18.42 -12.49
CA VAL A 681 -8.88 -18.60 -12.99
C VAL A 681 -9.07 -20.05 -13.42
N ALA A 682 -10.18 -20.65 -13.02
CA ALA A 682 -10.63 -21.94 -13.53
C ALA A 682 -11.65 -21.75 -14.66
N GLU A 683 -11.35 -22.38 -15.79
CA GLU A 683 -12.25 -22.48 -16.93
C GLU A 683 -12.82 -23.89 -17.02
N SER A 684 -14.13 -23.99 -17.28
CA SER A 684 -14.82 -25.25 -17.52
C SER A 684 -16.04 -25.05 -18.42
N THR A 685 -16.50 -26.12 -19.05
CA THR A 685 -17.78 -26.15 -19.77
C THR A 685 -18.81 -26.91 -18.96
N ALA A 686 -20.02 -26.39 -18.84
CA ALA A 686 -21.11 -27.06 -18.14
C ALA A 686 -22.45 -26.87 -18.85
N VAL A 687 -23.30 -27.89 -18.74
CA VAL A 687 -24.72 -27.89 -19.10
C VAL A 687 -25.50 -28.19 -17.82
N GLY A 688 -26.63 -27.52 -17.60
CA GLY A 688 -27.46 -27.81 -16.43
C GLY A 688 -28.77 -27.04 -16.41
N GLY A 689 -29.44 -27.09 -15.25
CA GLY A 689 -30.77 -26.54 -15.02
C GLY A 689 -31.91 -27.45 -15.47
N GLN A 690 -31.60 -28.69 -15.91
CA GLN A 690 -32.60 -29.63 -16.41
C GLN A 690 -33.05 -30.59 -15.32
N ARG A 691 -32.13 -31.02 -14.45
CA ARG A 691 -32.40 -32.06 -13.45
C ARG A 691 -33.57 -31.72 -12.52
N ALA A 692 -33.65 -30.47 -12.06
CA ALA A 692 -34.71 -30.01 -11.16
C ALA A 692 -36.11 -29.99 -11.77
N ALA A 693 -36.20 -29.92 -13.11
CA ALA A 693 -37.47 -29.89 -13.83
C ALA A 693 -37.97 -31.30 -14.21
N LEU A 694 -37.15 -32.35 -14.06
CA LEU A 694 -37.55 -33.72 -14.38
C LEU A 694 -38.49 -34.28 -13.30
N PRO A 695 -39.68 -34.80 -13.67
CA PRO A 695 -40.52 -35.54 -12.75
C PRO A 695 -39.79 -36.74 -12.12
N LEU A 696 -40.10 -37.01 -10.85
CA LEU A 696 -39.54 -38.14 -10.12
C LEU A 696 -40.10 -39.47 -10.67
N ALA A 697 -39.32 -40.54 -10.54
CA ALA A 697 -39.75 -41.87 -10.96
C ALA A 697 -40.95 -42.35 -10.13
N PRO A 698 -42.08 -42.77 -10.75
CA PRO A 698 -43.20 -43.35 -10.01
C PRO A 698 -42.77 -44.56 -9.16
N VAL A 699 -43.47 -44.83 -8.06
CA VAL A 699 -43.13 -45.93 -7.15
C VAL A 699 -44.21 -46.99 -7.09
N HIS A 700 -43.86 -48.13 -6.47
CA HIS A 700 -44.77 -49.26 -6.29
C HIS A 700 -45.41 -49.79 -7.58
N LEU A 701 -44.66 -49.77 -8.69
CA LEU A 701 -45.08 -50.41 -9.95
C LEU A 701 -45.38 -51.90 -9.71
N ARG A 702 -46.62 -52.28 -10.00
CA ARG A 702 -47.19 -53.61 -9.80
C ARG A 702 -48.04 -54.00 -11.00
N ALA A 703 -48.16 -55.31 -11.21
CA ALA A 703 -49.09 -55.92 -12.16
C ALA A 703 -50.10 -56.78 -11.39
N ARG A 704 -51.36 -56.76 -11.81
CA ARG A 704 -52.40 -57.67 -11.31
C ARG A 704 -53.21 -58.19 -12.49
N ARG A 705 -53.40 -59.50 -12.58
CA ARG A 705 -54.30 -60.10 -13.56
C ARG A 705 -55.76 -59.75 -13.28
N ALA A 706 -56.50 -59.48 -14.35
CA ALA A 706 -57.95 -59.27 -14.35
C ALA A 706 -58.55 -60.08 -15.51
N GLY A 707 -58.88 -61.35 -15.27
CA GLY A 707 -59.25 -62.28 -16.34
C GLY A 707 -58.07 -62.58 -17.25
N ALA A 708 -58.22 -62.31 -18.56
CA ALA A 708 -57.15 -62.45 -19.56
C ALA A 708 -56.28 -61.18 -19.69
N ASP A 709 -56.67 -60.07 -19.06
CA ASP A 709 -55.97 -58.79 -19.12
C ASP A 709 -55.01 -58.62 -17.92
N VAL A 710 -54.08 -57.67 -18.04
CA VAL A 710 -53.16 -57.29 -16.96
C VAL A 710 -53.34 -55.82 -16.63
N VAL A 711 -53.64 -55.51 -15.37
CA VAL A 711 -53.69 -54.13 -14.87
C VAL A 711 -52.33 -53.77 -14.28
N PHE A 712 -51.68 -52.76 -14.85
CA PHE A 712 -50.53 -52.10 -14.25
C PHE A 712 -50.99 -50.91 -13.42
N SER A 713 -50.38 -50.74 -12.25
CA SER A 713 -50.64 -49.61 -11.35
C SER A 713 -49.36 -49.17 -10.66
N TRP A 714 -49.24 -47.88 -10.40
CA TRP A 714 -48.12 -47.25 -9.69
C TRP A 714 -48.64 -46.10 -8.82
N ILE A 715 -47.75 -45.49 -8.03
CA ILE A 715 -48.04 -44.34 -7.18
C ILE A 715 -47.20 -43.16 -7.67
N ARG A 716 -47.87 -42.00 -7.84
CA ARG A 716 -47.25 -40.72 -8.23
C ARG A 716 -46.27 -40.26 -7.16
N ARG A 717 -45.16 -39.65 -7.57
CA ARG A 717 -44.27 -38.89 -6.69
C ARG A 717 -44.30 -37.42 -7.09
N GLY A 718 -44.35 -36.53 -6.11
CA GLY A 718 -44.26 -35.09 -6.32
C GLY A 718 -42.89 -34.57 -5.91
N ARG A 719 -42.44 -33.50 -6.57
CA ARG A 719 -41.20 -32.76 -6.24
C ARG A 719 -41.45 -31.39 -5.62
N VAL A 720 -42.71 -30.94 -5.59
CA VAL A 720 -43.15 -29.65 -5.06
C VAL A 720 -44.10 -29.91 -3.91
N ASP A 721 -43.72 -29.48 -2.70
CA ASP A 721 -44.53 -29.56 -1.47
C ASP A 721 -45.17 -30.94 -1.20
N ALA A 722 -44.47 -32.01 -1.58
CA ALA A 722 -44.98 -33.39 -1.54
C ALA A 722 -44.68 -34.12 -0.21
N ASP A 723 -44.10 -33.43 0.77
CA ASP A 723 -43.74 -33.98 2.09
C ASP A 723 -44.69 -33.50 3.21
N GLY A 724 -45.83 -32.90 2.85
CA GLY A 724 -46.88 -32.49 3.77
C GLY A 724 -47.81 -33.66 4.15
N TRP A 725 -48.06 -33.84 5.46
CA TRP A 725 -48.85 -34.97 5.99
C TRP A 725 -50.31 -34.60 6.29
N ASP A 726 -50.67 -33.33 6.17
CA ASP A 726 -52.01 -32.80 6.52
C ASP A 726 -53.04 -32.91 5.39
N ALA A 727 -52.59 -33.00 4.13
CA ALA A 727 -53.47 -33.07 2.96
C ALA A 727 -53.84 -34.53 2.62
N SER A 728 -54.99 -34.74 1.96
CA SER A 728 -55.43 -36.08 1.54
C SER A 728 -54.65 -36.65 0.36
N ASP A 729 -53.96 -35.81 -0.41
CA ASP A 729 -53.04 -36.17 -1.49
C ASP A 729 -51.97 -35.07 -1.66
N ILE A 730 -50.84 -35.43 -2.24
CA ILE A 730 -49.74 -34.49 -2.52
C ILE A 730 -50.10 -33.56 -3.70
N PRO A 731 -49.57 -32.32 -3.74
CA PRO A 731 -49.72 -31.45 -4.92
C PRO A 731 -49.20 -32.11 -6.20
N LEU A 732 -49.86 -31.84 -7.32
CA LEU A 732 -49.49 -32.42 -8.63
C LEU A 732 -48.09 -31.94 -9.08
N GLY A 733 -47.77 -30.66 -8.84
CA GLY A 733 -46.48 -30.05 -9.21
C GLY A 733 -46.21 -29.91 -10.72
N GLU A 734 -47.07 -30.46 -11.56
CA GLU A 734 -47.02 -30.43 -13.03
C GLU A 734 -48.33 -29.88 -13.61
N ALA A 735 -48.30 -29.38 -14.85
CA ALA A 735 -49.48 -28.79 -15.49
C ALA A 735 -50.58 -29.83 -15.81
N VAL A 736 -50.19 -31.08 -16.06
CA VAL A 736 -51.08 -32.21 -16.36
C VAL A 736 -50.52 -33.49 -15.74
N GLU A 737 -51.39 -34.37 -15.28
CA GLU A 737 -51.00 -35.72 -14.86
C GLU A 737 -51.02 -36.66 -16.07
N GLN A 738 -49.85 -37.10 -16.51
CA GLN A 738 -49.69 -38.04 -17.62
C GLN A 738 -48.50 -38.98 -17.40
N TYR A 739 -48.63 -40.20 -17.89
CA TYR A 739 -47.62 -41.24 -17.79
C TYR A 739 -47.39 -41.94 -19.13
N ARG A 740 -46.13 -42.22 -19.46
CA ARG A 740 -45.74 -43.10 -20.56
C ARG A 740 -45.42 -44.47 -20.00
N VAL A 741 -46.09 -45.49 -20.51
CA VAL A 741 -45.81 -46.90 -20.21
C VAL A 741 -45.18 -47.54 -21.43
N GLU A 742 -44.02 -48.15 -21.23
CA GLU A 742 -43.28 -48.90 -22.24
C GLU A 742 -43.23 -50.38 -21.82
N ILE A 743 -43.55 -51.26 -22.77
CA ILE A 743 -43.53 -52.72 -22.57
C ILE A 743 -42.43 -53.30 -23.44
N ALA A 744 -41.59 -54.16 -22.86
CA ALA A 744 -40.54 -54.88 -23.56
C ALA A 744 -40.50 -56.35 -23.14
N ALA A 745 -39.97 -57.21 -24.02
CA ALA A 745 -39.48 -58.51 -23.60
C ALA A 745 -38.33 -58.32 -22.58
N PRO A 746 -38.08 -59.28 -21.67
CA PRO A 746 -36.96 -59.23 -20.74
C PRO A 746 -35.62 -58.84 -21.40
N GLY A 747 -35.10 -57.64 -21.09
CA GLY A 747 -33.86 -57.10 -21.66
C GLY A 747 -33.92 -56.71 -23.14
N GLY A 748 -35.11 -56.70 -23.75
CA GLY A 748 -35.34 -56.33 -25.14
C GLY A 748 -35.71 -54.85 -25.34
N MET A 749 -35.89 -54.46 -26.60
CA MET A 749 -36.40 -53.14 -26.95
C MET A 749 -37.90 -53.03 -26.66
N PRO A 750 -38.43 -51.80 -26.41
CA PRO A 750 -39.86 -51.59 -26.25
C PRO A 750 -40.64 -52.07 -27.48
N VAL A 751 -41.62 -52.95 -27.27
CA VAL A 751 -42.57 -53.43 -28.27
C VAL A 751 -43.87 -52.60 -28.29
N ARG A 752 -44.17 -51.92 -27.18
CA ARG A 752 -45.31 -51.01 -27.07
C ARG A 752 -44.97 -49.78 -26.23
N THR A 753 -45.51 -48.64 -26.65
CA THR A 753 -45.50 -47.39 -25.90
C THR A 753 -46.90 -46.81 -25.87
N VAL A 754 -47.40 -46.48 -24.69
CA VAL A 754 -48.74 -45.89 -24.50
C VAL A 754 -48.66 -44.73 -23.52
N VAL A 755 -49.56 -43.76 -23.67
CA VAL A 755 -49.73 -42.64 -22.73
C VAL A 755 -51.08 -42.78 -22.03
N THR A 756 -51.08 -42.63 -20.70
CA THR A 756 -52.28 -42.65 -19.86
C THR A 756 -52.33 -41.40 -18.98
N ALA A 757 -53.54 -40.93 -18.67
CA ALA A 757 -53.79 -39.80 -17.77
C ALA A 757 -54.05 -40.23 -16.32
N GLU A 758 -54.04 -41.54 -16.05
CA GLU A 758 -54.24 -42.10 -14.70
C GLU A 758 -53.00 -42.91 -14.29
N PRO A 759 -52.71 -43.07 -12.99
CA PRO A 759 -51.58 -43.87 -12.49
C PRO A 759 -51.85 -45.39 -12.59
N ARG A 760 -52.57 -45.80 -13.64
CA ARG A 760 -52.90 -47.16 -14.00
C ARG A 760 -53.07 -47.29 -15.51
N TRP A 761 -52.85 -48.49 -16.01
CA TRP A 761 -53.13 -48.83 -17.40
C TRP A 761 -53.56 -50.30 -17.51
N LEU A 762 -54.61 -50.55 -18.32
CA LEU A 762 -55.10 -51.88 -18.64
C LEU A 762 -54.39 -52.37 -19.91
N TYR A 763 -53.65 -53.46 -19.78
CA TYR A 763 -53.02 -54.16 -20.90
C TYR A 763 -53.91 -55.33 -21.32
N GLU A 764 -54.72 -55.06 -22.34
CA GLU A 764 -55.73 -55.99 -22.84
C GLU A 764 -55.09 -57.24 -23.45
N ALA A 765 -55.75 -58.39 -23.32
CA ALA A 765 -55.30 -59.67 -23.87
C ALA A 765 -54.99 -59.60 -25.38
N ALA A 766 -55.78 -58.84 -26.13
CA ALA A 766 -55.55 -58.62 -27.57
C ALA A 766 -54.23 -57.88 -27.84
N MET A 767 -53.85 -56.93 -26.97
CA MET A 767 -52.58 -56.22 -27.07
C MET A 767 -51.40 -57.13 -26.71
N ILE A 768 -51.56 -58.00 -25.70
CA ILE A 768 -50.54 -58.99 -25.31
C ILE A 768 -50.23 -59.92 -26.48
N VAL A 769 -51.25 -60.41 -27.19
CA VAL A 769 -51.10 -61.29 -28.35
C VAL A 769 -50.48 -60.56 -29.55
N ALA A 770 -50.77 -59.27 -29.71
CA ALA A 770 -50.17 -58.45 -30.77
C ALA A 770 -48.68 -58.17 -30.51
N ASP A 771 -48.30 -57.94 -29.25
CA ASP A 771 -46.94 -57.60 -28.85
C ASP A 771 -46.03 -58.83 -28.73
N PHE A 772 -46.61 -59.99 -28.38
CA PHE A 772 -45.89 -61.23 -28.18
C PHE A 772 -46.58 -62.39 -28.90
N THR A 773 -45.85 -63.09 -29.77
CA THR A 773 -46.34 -64.27 -30.51
C THR A 773 -46.82 -65.42 -29.60
N ALA A 774 -46.37 -65.44 -28.33
CA ALA A 774 -46.93 -66.21 -27.23
C ALA A 774 -46.79 -65.40 -25.92
N PRO A 775 -47.71 -65.54 -24.94
CA PRO A 775 -47.64 -64.76 -23.70
C PRO A 775 -46.36 -65.08 -22.91
N PRO A 776 -45.45 -64.11 -22.71
CA PRO A 776 -44.20 -64.36 -21.99
C PRO A 776 -44.47 -64.51 -20.49
N ALA A 777 -43.67 -65.32 -19.79
CA ALA A 777 -43.81 -65.50 -18.34
C ALA A 777 -43.57 -64.20 -17.55
N ALA A 778 -42.70 -63.34 -18.08
CA ALA A 778 -42.41 -62.02 -17.53
C ALA A 778 -42.13 -61.01 -18.65
N ILE A 779 -42.37 -59.73 -18.35
CA ILE A 779 -42.08 -58.59 -19.22
C ILE A 779 -41.36 -57.51 -18.42
N ASP A 780 -40.62 -56.65 -19.12
CA ASP A 780 -40.05 -55.44 -18.53
C ASP A 780 -41.01 -54.28 -18.80
N VAL A 781 -41.42 -53.60 -17.73
CA VAL A 781 -42.34 -52.45 -17.78
C VAL A 781 -41.60 -51.21 -17.31
N THR A 782 -41.60 -50.17 -18.13
CA THR A 782 -41.02 -48.87 -17.81
C THR A 782 -42.10 -47.81 -17.77
N VAL A 783 -42.15 -47.02 -16.69
CA VAL A 783 -43.13 -45.94 -16.52
C VAL A 783 -42.40 -44.63 -16.24
N ARG A 784 -42.81 -43.56 -16.93
CA ARG A 784 -42.31 -42.19 -16.74
C ARG A 784 -43.47 -41.23 -16.57
N GLN A 785 -43.34 -40.26 -15.67
CA GLN A 785 -44.29 -39.15 -15.56
C GLN A 785 -43.89 -38.02 -16.54
N PHE A 786 -44.88 -37.32 -17.09
CA PHE A 786 -44.69 -36.20 -18.00
C PHE A 786 -44.60 -34.86 -17.25
N SER A 787 -43.75 -33.97 -17.74
CA SER A 787 -43.76 -32.54 -17.46
C SER A 787 -43.83 -31.77 -18.77
N VAL A 788 -44.61 -30.69 -18.81
CA VAL A 788 -44.59 -29.75 -19.95
C VAL A 788 -43.23 -29.07 -20.06
N THR A 789 -42.53 -28.86 -18.94
CA THR A 789 -41.26 -28.13 -18.88
C THR A 789 -40.07 -28.98 -19.33
N ALA A 790 -40.01 -30.25 -18.93
CA ALA A 790 -38.84 -31.11 -19.15
C ALA A 790 -39.12 -32.39 -19.98
N GLY A 791 -40.38 -32.64 -20.34
CA GLY A 791 -40.77 -33.88 -21.02
C GLY A 791 -40.90 -35.07 -20.07
N TRP A 792 -40.45 -36.25 -20.50
CA TRP A 792 -40.58 -37.48 -19.72
C TRP A 792 -39.50 -37.58 -18.65
N GLY A 793 -39.92 -37.68 -17.39
CA GLY A 793 -39.05 -37.73 -16.23
C GLY A 793 -38.26 -39.03 -16.06
N VAL A 794 -37.75 -39.21 -14.84
CA VAL A 794 -36.95 -40.37 -14.46
C VAL A 794 -37.82 -41.64 -14.54
N PRO A 795 -37.34 -42.74 -15.13
CA PRO A 795 -38.14 -43.95 -15.27
C PRO A 795 -38.14 -44.79 -14.00
N VAL A 796 -39.26 -45.46 -13.74
CA VAL A 796 -39.26 -46.71 -12.96
C VAL A 796 -39.33 -47.88 -13.94
N SER A 797 -38.37 -48.80 -13.84
CA SER A 797 -38.35 -50.01 -14.67
C SER A 797 -38.40 -51.24 -13.78
N LYS A 798 -39.30 -52.18 -14.07
CA LYS A 798 -39.43 -53.41 -13.30
C LYS A 798 -39.79 -54.60 -14.18
N ARG A 799 -39.12 -55.72 -13.94
CA ARG A 799 -39.54 -57.02 -14.47
C ARG A 799 -40.75 -57.53 -13.69
N LEU A 800 -41.86 -57.75 -14.39
CA LEU A 800 -43.11 -58.21 -13.80
C LEU A 800 -43.53 -59.53 -14.42
N SER A 801 -43.89 -60.49 -13.57
CA SER A 801 -44.56 -61.72 -14.01
C SER A 801 -45.95 -61.38 -14.51
N ILE A 802 -46.31 -61.88 -15.69
CA ILE A 802 -47.66 -61.78 -16.25
C ILE A 802 -48.30 -63.16 -16.46
N ALA A 803 -47.63 -64.21 -15.96
CA ALA A 803 -48.09 -65.60 -15.91
C ALA A 803 -49.31 -65.81 -15.01
#